data_AF-A0A2N7JNU0-F1
#
_entry.id   AF-A0A2N7JNU0-F1
#
_cell.length_a   1.000
_cell.length_b   1.000
_cell.length_c   1.000
_cell.angle_alpha   90.00
_cell.angle_beta   90.00
_cell.angle_gamma   90.00
#
_symmetry.space_group_name_H-M   'P 1'
#
loop_
_entity.id
_entity.type
_entity.pdbx_description
1 polymer ?
#
loop_
_entity_poly.entity_id
_entity_poly.type
_entity_poly.pdbx_seq_one_letter_code
_entity_poly.pdbx_strand_id
1 'polypeptide(L)'
;MNKSLEVILALYSNSALEAYICDLREGVFSHLTDTVTLFAALAAIALPLAQQTFQWASDKYRSDLLIDYIESSSPIHPKKLNRRLITYVAIVFSFKLTEHWFNDITFVVLLMVLVAIFASNMYRLIEYLSHTYDMGKGLKVVRQKILNKKLNLDEDMYTEIEIAILSDYESYTLETDPTCIDFSAEFTELRQVLSRREKDIDEKVLAAYLKGLRKAVSHIPVTASDKKYNFVVQSYLFLVQSLICTDSKYFYLLLELAEVAESVEPRRKGFEKPLLQGLVFQNVTYSRDWPEGLAGALVSHFKRLTQACINSAQSDQLVHLYKEFNASLGLNHVTRDSLQYYFHSYIDDYEHFKIVDEYVERFLKSESDLLPAEFVEVMIPLLKGTDKEKQELLDDFFSEFRNYEYQQKGQSAAESFLADAAKTDVKIILAIRECRNPISSTIHMLGYDLIPTSIGGIVTNISRIDSSNEDRFFRDNKHNQHLLKAYVTLLIYEVCKTIESSLESNYQFLNQLSFRELEKLKLKLSGVTSLQKSLMNTQCFIDLFFLHAIDSSKASERVSAYIAGLLGAIEERLSYLLEHGKLDQKAVERFLNSVPESDGILSKNSHLLSKKVKVSQCSKHKYHIEFGRSNFLPDTGTFYDFSRIGANVIERHFDWIYQSIFEVSEGFELENAWPVNHGRLVLLSFSHQKELRKYGFSFVEDIMHWPDGGTCLYHRIHSEDDKVVSILMNDNLVQVSGINDPIYEVNYIDLGGTIRWEFTMNIMPYGYK
;
A
#
# COMPACT_ATOMS: atom_id res chain seq x y z
N MET A 1 22.96 -73.13 -58.46
CA MET A 1 21.65 -72.99 -57.76
C MET A 1 20.53 -73.77 -58.43
N ASN A 2 20.32 -73.70 -59.76
CA ASN A 2 19.19 -74.37 -60.43
C ASN A 2 19.13 -75.90 -60.29
N LYS A 3 20.25 -76.64 -60.42
CA LYS A 3 20.24 -78.11 -60.27
C LYS A 3 19.91 -78.59 -58.85
N SER A 4 20.30 -77.84 -57.82
CA SER A 4 19.98 -78.16 -56.42
C SER A 4 18.50 -77.95 -56.13
N LEU A 5 17.90 -76.91 -56.73
CA LEU A 5 16.47 -76.61 -56.67
C LEU A 5 15.63 -77.66 -57.40
N GLU A 6 16.07 -78.14 -58.57
CA GLU A 6 15.40 -79.22 -59.32
C GLU A 6 15.37 -80.55 -58.54
N VAL A 7 16.47 -80.91 -57.87
CA VAL A 7 16.53 -82.15 -57.06
C VAL A 7 15.62 -82.05 -55.84
N ILE A 8 15.53 -80.88 -55.21
CA ILE A 8 14.62 -80.63 -54.08
C ILE A 8 13.16 -80.64 -54.55
N LEU A 9 12.85 -80.04 -55.71
CA LEU A 9 11.50 -80.06 -56.31
C LEU A 9 11.05 -81.47 -56.71
N ALA A 10 11.96 -82.31 -57.21
CA ALA A 10 11.66 -83.71 -57.56
C ALA A 10 11.47 -84.62 -56.33
N LEU A 11 12.18 -84.35 -55.23
CA LEU A 11 11.96 -85.01 -53.92
C LEU A 11 10.69 -84.53 -53.22
N TYR A 12 10.22 -83.34 -53.59
CA TYR A 12 9.03 -82.71 -53.03
C TYR A 12 7.74 -83.25 -53.70
N SER A 13 7.72 -83.44 -55.02
CA SER A 13 6.57 -84.00 -55.74
C SER A 13 6.20 -85.43 -55.30
N ASN A 14 4.94 -85.67 -54.94
CA ASN A 14 4.36 -86.86 -54.31
C ASN A 14 4.93 -87.23 -52.93
N SER A 15 5.58 -86.29 -52.23
CA SER A 15 6.09 -86.52 -50.88
C SER A 15 5.01 -86.26 -49.81
N ALA A 16 5.17 -86.86 -48.63
CA ALA A 16 4.36 -86.50 -47.45
C ALA A 16 4.45 -85.01 -47.09
N LEU A 17 5.52 -84.33 -47.54
CA LEU A 17 5.78 -82.91 -47.30
C LEU A 17 4.95 -82.01 -48.24
N GLU A 18 4.73 -82.43 -49.50
CA GLU A 18 3.82 -81.74 -50.44
C GLU A 18 2.36 -81.93 -50.01
N ALA A 19 1.96 -83.15 -49.63
CA ALA A 19 0.62 -83.37 -49.07
C ALA A 19 0.38 -82.51 -47.82
N TYR A 20 1.38 -82.43 -46.93
CA TYR A 20 1.31 -81.56 -45.75
C TYR A 20 1.25 -80.07 -46.11
N ILE A 21 2.01 -79.60 -47.11
CA ILE A 21 1.95 -78.20 -47.54
C ILE A 21 0.62 -77.87 -48.24
N CYS A 22 0.05 -78.78 -49.04
CA CYS A 22 -1.28 -78.62 -49.64
C CYS A 22 -2.37 -78.54 -48.56
N ASP A 23 -2.37 -79.43 -47.57
CA ASP A 23 -3.26 -79.36 -46.40
C ASP A 23 -3.05 -78.05 -45.60
N LEU A 24 -1.79 -77.65 -45.41
CA LEU A 24 -1.44 -76.40 -44.74
C LEU A 24 -1.98 -75.21 -45.52
N ARG A 25 -1.89 -75.21 -46.85
CA ARG A 25 -2.39 -74.16 -47.73
C ARG A 25 -3.91 -73.99 -47.64
N GLU A 26 -4.62 -75.11 -47.58
CA GLU A 26 -6.09 -75.12 -47.40
C GLU A 26 -6.51 -74.66 -46.00
N GLY A 27 -5.74 -74.99 -44.94
CA GLY A 27 -6.05 -74.65 -43.54
C GLY A 27 -5.50 -73.31 -43.02
N VAL A 28 -4.41 -72.79 -43.59
CA VAL A 28 -3.66 -71.63 -43.09
C VAL A 28 -4.51 -70.37 -43.08
N PHE A 29 -5.44 -70.20 -44.01
CA PHE A 29 -6.29 -69.01 -44.01
C PHE A 29 -7.36 -69.02 -42.93
N SER A 30 -7.84 -70.19 -42.53
CA SER A 30 -8.69 -70.29 -41.34
C SER A 30 -7.89 -69.81 -40.12
N HIS A 31 -6.69 -70.35 -39.93
CA HIS A 31 -5.83 -69.98 -38.81
C HIS A 31 -5.37 -68.51 -38.84
N LEU A 32 -5.03 -67.96 -40.01
CA LEU A 32 -4.69 -66.55 -40.16
C LEU A 32 -5.91 -65.65 -39.89
N THR A 33 -7.10 -66.03 -40.34
CA THR A 33 -8.34 -65.30 -40.04
C THR A 33 -8.66 -65.34 -38.55
N ASP A 34 -8.47 -66.48 -37.88
CA ASP A 34 -8.62 -66.61 -36.43
C ASP A 34 -7.63 -65.72 -35.69
N THR A 35 -6.37 -65.66 -36.14
CA THR A 35 -5.35 -64.79 -35.53
C THR A 35 -5.68 -63.30 -35.69
N VAL A 36 -6.18 -62.88 -36.85
CA VAL A 36 -6.64 -61.50 -37.10
C VAL A 36 -7.87 -61.18 -36.26
N THR A 37 -8.80 -62.11 -36.14
CA THR A 37 -10.02 -61.96 -35.33
C THR A 37 -9.70 -61.86 -33.84
N LEU A 38 -8.78 -62.69 -33.34
CA LEU A 38 -8.29 -62.66 -31.97
C LEU A 38 -7.57 -61.33 -31.67
N PHE A 39 -6.78 -60.81 -32.61
CA PHE A 39 -6.17 -59.49 -32.48
C PHE A 39 -7.19 -58.35 -32.48
N ALA A 40 -8.16 -58.37 -33.39
CA ALA A 40 -9.21 -57.37 -33.45
C ALA A 40 -10.03 -57.36 -32.15
N ALA A 41 -10.38 -58.53 -31.62
CA ALA A 41 -11.07 -58.68 -30.35
C ALA A 41 -10.23 -58.18 -29.17
N LEU A 42 -8.95 -58.56 -29.08
CA LEU A 42 -8.04 -58.09 -28.04
C LEU A 42 -7.84 -56.57 -28.09
N ALA A 43 -7.65 -55.99 -29.29
CA ALA A 43 -7.51 -54.55 -29.45
C ALA A 43 -8.82 -53.80 -29.10
N ALA A 44 -9.98 -54.35 -29.48
CA ALA A 44 -11.29 -53.77 -29.20
C ALA A 44 -11.69 -53.85 -27.72
N ILE A 45 -11.21 -54.84 -26.96
CA ILE A 45 -11.55 -55.02 -25.54
C ILE A 45 -10.51 -54.36 -24.64
N ALA A 46 -9.22 -54.63 -24.89
CA ALA A 46 -8.17 -54.32 -23.93
C ALA A 46 -7.80 -52.83 -23.90
N LEU A 47 -7.85 -52.12 -25.04
CA LEU A 47 -7.58 -50.68 -25.08
C LEU A 47 -8.69 -49.85 -24.42
N PRO A 48 -10.00 -50.06 -24.69
CA PRO A 48 -11.05 -49.34 -24.00
C PRO A 48 -11.11 -49.65 -22.51
N LEU A 49 -10.86 -50.91 -22.11
CA LEU A 49 -10.81 -51.29 -20.70
C LEU A 49 -9.65 -50.60 -19.98
N ALA A 50 -8.47 -50.55 -20.60
CA ALA A 50 -7.32 -49.80 -20.11
C ALA A 50 -7.66 -48.30 -19.90
N GLN A 51 -8.25 -47.66 -20.91
CA GLN A 51 -8.65 -46.25 -20.82
C GLN A 51 -9.70 -46.00 -19.73
N GLN A 52 -10.71 -46.88 -19.60
CA GLN A 52 -11.69 -46.79 -18.52
C GLN A 52 -11.05 -46.97 -17.14
N THR A 53 -10.10 -47.90 -16.99
CA THR A 53 -9.39 -48.08 -15.71
C THR A 53 -8.53 -46.88 -15.36
N PHE A 54 -7.92 -46.21 -16.34
CA PHE A 54 -7.15 -45.00 -16.11
C PHE A 54 -8.02 -43.79 -15.81
N GLN A 55 -9.15 -43.65 -16.48
CA GLN A 55 -10.12 -42.61 -16.16
C GLN A 55 -10.66 -42.81 -14.74
N TRP A 56 -11.03 -44.03 -14.38
CA TRP A 56 -11.49 -44.34 -13.03
C TRP A 56 -10.40 -44.08 -11.98
N ALA A 57 -9.14 -44.42 -12.25
CA ALA A 57 -8.03 -44.11 -11.37
C ALA A 57 -7.81 -42.59 -11.26
N SER A 58 -7.80 -41.88 -12.39
CA SER A 58 -7.70 -40.42 -12.47
C SER A 58 -8.78 -39.74 -11.63
N ASP A 59 -10.04 -40.15 -11.80
CA ASP A 59 -11.19 -39.62 -11.06
C ASP A 59 -11.11 -39.95 -9.56
N LYS A 60 -10.73 -41.19 -9.22
CA LYS A 60 -10.59 -41.64 -7.83
C LYS A 60 -9.50 -40.88 -7.08
N TYR A 61 -8.37 -40.62 -7.73
CA TYR A 61 -7.22 -39.93 -7.14
C TYR A 61 -7.20 -38.42 -7.44
N ARG A 62 -8.18 -37.93 -8.20
CA ARG A 62 -8.29 -36.55 -8.71
C ARG A 62 -7.02 -36.08 -9.42
N SER A 63 -6.37 -36.96 -10.18
CA SER A 63 -5.06 -36.72 -10.78
C SER A 63 -5.18 -36.65 -12.30
N ASP A 64 -5.40 -35.44 -12.81
CA ASP A 64 -5.60 -35.20 -14.25
C ASP A 64 -4.39 -35.63 -15.10
N LEU A 65 -3.18 -35.54 -14.51
CA LEU A 65 -1.91 -35.85 -15.17
C LEU A 65 -1.53 -37.34 -15.07
N LEU A 66 -2.31 -38.15 -14.36
CA LEU A 66 -2.04 -39.58 -14.21
C LEU A 66 -2.10 -40.31 -15.56
N ILE A 67 -3.07 -39.93 -16.40
CA ILE A 67 -3.24 -40.52 -17.73
C ILE A 67 -2.04 -40.17 -18.61
N ASP A 68 -1.65 -38.89 -18.64
CA ASP A 68 -0.50 -38.41 -19.41
C ASP A 68 0.81 -39.08 -18.99
N TYR A 69 1.00 -39.31 -17.69
CA TYR A 69 2.15 -40.06 -17.19
C TYR A 69 2.14 -41.51 -17.64
N ILE A 70 1.00 -42.19 -17.53
CA ILE A 70 0.91 -43.60 -17.91
C ILE A 70 1.14 -43.77 -19.41
N GLU A 71 0.63 -42.84 -20.23
CA GLU A 71 0.86 -42.86 -21.67
C GLU A 71 2.31 -42.53 -22.05
N SER A 72 2.93 -41.54 -21.40
CA SER A 72 4.32 -41.13 -21.67
C SER A 72 5.37 -42.11 -21.14
N SER A 73 5.09 -42.80 -20.03
CA SER A 73 5.93 -43.87 -19.46
C SER A 73 5.74 -45.22 -20.13
N SER A 74 4.76 -45.35 -21.03
CA SER A 74 4.48 -46.61 -21.71
C SER A 74 5.62 -47.03 -22.65
N PRO A 75 6.03 -48.32 -22.66
CA PRO A 75 7.06 -48.82 -23.57
C PRO A 75 6.69 -48.63 -25.05
N ILE A 76 5.38 -48.58 -25.37
CA ILE A 76 4.88 -48.37 -26.72
C ILE A 76 3.63 -47.50 -26.67
N HIS A 77 3.66 -46.36 -27.38
CA HIS A 77 2.49 -45.49 -27.50
C HIS A 77 1.30 -46.26 -28.16
N PRO A 78 0.09 -46.21 -27.60
CA PRO A 78 -1.08 -46.94 -28.12
C PRO A 78 -1.37 -46.70 -29.60
N LYS A 79 -1.16 -45.47 -30.11
CA LYS A 79 -1.31 -45.14 -31.53
C LYS A 79 -0.33 -45.90 -32.44
N LYS A 80 0.92 -46.10 -31.99
CA LYS A 80 1.94 -46.87 -32.73
C LYS A 80 1.62 -48.37 -32.70
N LEU A 81 1.10 -48.88 -31.59
CA LEU A 81 0.65 -50.27 -31.47
C LEU A 81 -0.51 -50.54 -32.42
N ASN A 82 -1.55 -49.70 -32.40
CA ASN A 82 -2.69 -49.81 -33.32
C ASN A 82 -2.27 -49.73 -34.78
N ARG A 83 -1.37 -48.79 -35.14
CA ARG A 83 -0.84 -48.70 -36.51
C ARG A 83 -0.15 -49.98 -36.94
N ARG A 84 0.67 -50.59 -36.07
CA ARG A 84 1.37 -51.85 -36.38
C ARG A 84 0.42 -53.03 -36.53
N LEU A 85 -0.61 -53.10 -35.67
CA LEU A 85 -1.65 -54.12 -35.77
C LEU A 85 -2.42 -53.98 -37.09
N ILE A 86 -2.83 -52.77 -37.47
CA ILE A 86 -3.48 -52.49 -38.75
C ILE A 86 -2.57 -52.84 -39.94
N THR A 87 -1.28 -52.46 -39.88
CA THR A 87 -0.31 -52.81 -40.92
C THR A 87 -0.14 -54.33 -41.03
N TYR A 88 -0.08 -55.07 -39.92
CA TYR A 88 0.00 -56.53 -39.92
C TYR A 88 -1.24 -57.15 -40.59
N VAL A 89 -2.45 -56.69 -40.23
CA VAL A 89 -3.69 -57.15 -40.88
C VAL A 89 -3.68 -56.86 -42.38
N ALA A 90 -3.21 -55.68 -42.80
CA ALA A 90 -3.07 -55.34 -44.22
C ALA A 90 -2.06 -56.23 -44.95
N ILE A 91 -0.94 -56.60 -44.30
CA ILE A 91 0.06 -57.52 -44.84
C ILE A 91 -0.51 -58.93 -44.95
N VAL A 92 -1.23 -59.43 -43.95
CA VAL A 92 -1.87 -60.75 -43.98
C VAL A 92 -2.95 -60.81 -45.07
N PHE A 93 -3.73 -59.74 -45.23
CA PHE A 93 -4.72 -59.63 -46.31
C PHE A 93 -4.06 -59.60 -47.70
N SER A 94 -2.97 -58.85 -47.85
CA SER A 94 -2.18 -58.81 -49.09
C SER A 94 -1.58 -60.18 -49.40
N PHE A 95 -1.00 -60.85 -48.38
CA PHE A 95 -0.47 -62.20 -48.49
C PHE A 95 -1.54 -63.16 -49.02
N LYS A 96 -2.76 -63.13 -48.45
CA LYS A 96 -3.90 -63.92 -48.91
C LYS A 96 -4.27 -63.67 -50.37
N LEU A 97 -4.27 -62.43 -50.83
CA LEU A 97 -4.58 -62.11 -52.23
C LEU A 97 -3.49 -62.57 -53.20
N THR A 98 -2.23 -62.54 -52.77
CA THR A 98 -1.05 -62.85 -53.61
C THR A 98 -0.59 -64.30 -53.53
N GLU A 99 -1.16 -65.09 -52.64
CA GLU A 99 -0.66 -66.41 -52.27
C GLU A 99 -0.58 -67.42 -53.42
N HIS A 100 -1.59 -67.41 -54.30
CA HIS A 100 -1.64 -68.27 -55.49
C HIS A 100 -0.48 -68.04 -56.48
N TRP A 101 0.25 -66.92 -56.33
CA TRP A 101 1.38 -66.56 -57.18
C TRP A 101 2.73 -67.05 -56.61
N PHE A 102 2.76 -67.60 -55.40
CA PHE A 102 3.98 -68.08 -54.76
C PHE A 102 4.20 -69.57 -54.96
N ASN A 103 5.44 -69.96 -55.27
CA ASN A 103 5.88 -71.34 -55.18
C ASN A 103 5.91 -71.80 -53.71
N ASP A 104 5.74 -73.10 -53.48
CA ASP A 104 5.52 -73.66 -52.14
C ASP A 104 6.65 -73.34 -51.13
N ILE A 105 7.91 -73.34 -51.57
CA ILE A 105 9.05 -72.95 -50.72
C ILE A 105 8.93 -71.48 -50.29
N THR A 106 8.57 -70.59 -51.22
CA THR A 106 8.41 -69.15 -50.96
C THR A 106 7.21 -68.89 -50.05
N PHE A 107 6.12 -69.64 -50.23
CA PHE A 107 4.94 -69.60 -49.37
C PHE A 107 5.29 -69.95 -47.92
N VAL A 108 6.00 -71.07 -47.70
CA VAL A 108 6.41 -71.49 -46.34
C VAL A 108 7.34 -70.49 -45.67
N VAL A 109 8.32 -69.94 -46.40
CA VAL A 109 9.23 -68.91 -45.84
C VAL A 109 8.47 -67.64 -45.45
N LEU A 110 7.57 -67.15 -46.31
CA LEU A 110 6.76 -65.97 -46.01
C LEU A 110 5.79 -66.21 -44.86
N LEU A 111 5.18 -67.40 -44.78
CA LEU A 111 4.33 -67.78 -43.66
C LEU A 111 5.10 -67.78 -42.34
N MET A 112 6.30 -68.35 -42.30
CA MET A 112 7.16 -68.32 -41.11
C MET A 112 7.54 -66.89 -40.70
N VAL A 113 7.80 -66.00 -41.67
CA VAL A 113 8.03 -64.57 -41.40
C VAL A 113 6.78 -63.91 -40.82
N LEU A 114 5.59 -64.20 -41.34
CA LEU A 114 4.33 -63.68 -40.79
C LEU A 114 4.09 -64.16 -39.36
N VAL A 115 4.35 -65.43 -39.07
CA VAL A 115 4.25 -65.99 -37.71
C VAL A 115 5.27 -65.33 -36.77
N ALA A 116 6.50 -65.05 -37.23
CA ALA A 116 7.50 -64.35 -36.43
C ALA A 116 7.07 -62.89 -36.13
N ILE A 117 6.50 -62.19 -37.13
CA ILE A 117 5.95 -60.83 -36.95
C ILE A 117 4.74 -60.86 -36.00
N PHE A 118 3.87 -61.86 -36.12
CA PHE A 118 2.75 -62.10 -35.22
C PHE A 118 3.23 -62.25 -33.77
N ALA A 119 4.20 -63.15 -33.54
CA ALA A 119 4.77 -63.38 -32.20
C ALA A 119 5.41 -62.10 -31.64
N SER A 120 6.11 -61.31 -32.47
CA SER A 120 6.69 -60.03 -32.05
C SER A 120 5.63 -58.99 -31.66
N ASN A 121 4.53 -58.91 -32.41
CA ASN A 121 3.42 -58.00 -32.10
C ASN A 121 2.66 -58.47 -30.84
N MET A 122 2.47 -59.78 -30.66
CA MET A 122 1.88 -60.34 -29.43
C MET A 122 2.73 -60.05 -28.20
N TYR A 123 4.05 -60.24 -28.29
CA TYR A 123 4.97 -59.91 -27.21
C TYR A 123 4.84 -58.44 -26.78
N ARG A 124 4.85 -57.52 -27.76
CA ARG A 124 4.70 -56.07 -27.52
C ARG A 124 3.33 -55.69 -26.96
N LEU A 125 2.26 -56.37 -27.39
CA LEU A 125 0.92 -56.17 -26.85
C LEU A 125 0.83 -56.64 -25.40
N ILE A 126 1.40 -57.81 -25.08
CA ILE A 126 1.48 -58.34 -23.71
C ILE A 126 2.30 -57.40 -22.83
N GLU A 127 3.43 -56.89 -23.32
CA GLU A 127 4.27 -55.92 -22.61
C GLU A 127 3.50 -54.62 -22.31
N TYR A 128 2.77 -54.08 -23.30
CA TYR A 128 1.91 -52.91 -23.11
C TYR A 128 0.79 -53.19 -22.09
N LEU A 129 0.07 -54.31 -22.21
CA LEU A 129 -1.01 -54.67 -21.28
C LEU A 129 -0.51 -54.94 -19.87
N SER A 130 0.67 -55.55 -19.72
CA SER A 130 1.32 -55.74 -18.43
C SER A 130 1.68 -54.39 -17.80
N HIS A 131 2.23 -53.46 -18.58
CA HIS A 131 2.51 -52.10 -18.12
C HIS A 131 1.23 -51.38 -17.67
N THR A 132 0.18 -51.43 -18.50
CA THR A 132 -1.13 -50.86 -18.19
C THR A 132 -1.74 -51.48 -16.93
N TYR A 133 -1.67 -52.80 -16.78
CA TYR A 133 -2.17 -53.49 -15.59
C TYR A 133 -1.39 -53.09 -14.33
N ASP A 134 -0.06 -53.01 -14.42
CA ASP A 134 0.76 -52.59 -13.28
C ASP A 134 0.51 -51.13 -12.87
N MET A 135 0.30 -50.23 -13.83
CA MET A 135 -0.07 -48.83 -13.54
C MET A 135 -1.53 -48.72 -13.05
N GLY A 136 -2.42 -49.60 -13.49
CA GLY A 136 -3.82 -49.69 -13.07
C GLY A 136 -4.02 -50.23 -11.65
N LYS A 137 -2.99 -50.80 -11.01
CA LYS A 137 -3.01 -51.22 -9.59
C LYS A 137 -3.13 -50.05 -8.60
N GLY A 138 -3.03 -48.81 -9.08
CA GLY A 138 -3.31 -47.60 -8.33
C GLY A 138 -2.09 -46.73 -8.06
N LEU A 139 -2.35 -45.51 -7.57
CA LEU A 139 -1.36 -44.44 -7.43
C LEU A 139 -0.17 -44.80 -6.53
N LYS A 140 -0.35 -45.75 -5.59
CA LYS A 140 0.74 -46.26 -4.73
C LYS A 140 1.85 -46.96 -5.53
N VAL A 141 1.48 -47.75 -6.55
CA VAL A 141 2.46 -48.45 -7.41
C VAL A 141 3.17 -47.45 -8.31
N VAL A 142 2.43 -46.47 -8.82
CA VAL A 142 2.99 -45.37 -9.62
C VAL A 142 4.01 -44.56 -8.81
N ARG A 143 3.67 -44.16 -7.58
CA ARG A 143 4.61 -43.50 -6.65
C ARG A 143 5.88 -44.32 -6.44
N GLN A 144 5.75 -45.61 -6.17
CA GLN A 144 6.92 -46.48 -5.97
C GLN A 144 7.80 -46.55 -7.22
N LYS A 145 7.22 -46.60 -8.41
CA LYS A 145 7.98 -46.58 -9.67
C LYS A 145 8.75 -45.27 -9.87
N ILE A 146 8.14 -44.12 -9.53
CA ILE A 146 8.81 -42.81 -9.59
C ILE A 146 9.99 -42.78 -8.61
N LEU A 147 9.76 -43.12 -7.34
CA LEU A 147 10.80 -43.08 -6.30
C LEU A 147 11.92 -44.11 -6.53
N ASN A 148 11.63 -45.23 -7.19
CA ASN A 148 12.63 -46.25 -7.54
C ASN A 148 13.68 -45.76 -8.55
N LYS A 149 13.50 -44.60 -9.19
CA LYS A 149 14.54 -43.96 -10.01
C LYS A 149 15.77 -43.57 -9.19
N LYS A 150 15.65 -43.42 -7.86
CA LYS A 150 16.75 -43.10 -6.94
C LYS A 150 17.64 -41.96 -7.45
N LEU A 151 17.00 -40.87 -7.87
CA LEU A 151 17.70 -39.67 -8.31
C LEU A 151 18.47 -39.05 -7.14
N ASN A 152 19.65 -38.52 -7.42
CA ASN A 152 20.31 -37.59 -6.52
C ASN A 152 19.67 -36.21 -6.70
N LEU A 153 18.78 -35.81 -5.79
CA LEU A 153 17.98 -34.59 -5.92
C LEU A 153 18.81 -33.31 -5.94
N ASP A 154 20.05 -33.36 -5.45
CA ASP A 154 21.00 -32.25 -5.53
C ASP A 154 21.52 -32.02 -6.96
N GLU A 155 21.50 -33.05 -7.82
CA GLU A 155 21.99 -33.00 -9.20
C GLU A 155 20.82 -33.00 -10.20
N ASP A 156 19.93 -33.98 -10.10
CA ASP A 156 18.81 -34.22 -11.02
C ASP A 156 17.45 -34.08 -10.34
N MET A 157 16.46 -33.56 -11.07
CA MET A 157 15.09 -33.37 -10.57
C MET A 157 14.06 -34.24 -11.28
N TYR A 158 13.00 -34.61 -10.56
CA TYR A 158 11.82 -35.21 -11.17
C TYR A 158 11.14 -34.22 -12.13
N THR A 159 10.47 -34.75 -13.15
CA THR A 159 9.71 -33.94 -14.10
C THR A 159 8.46 -33.32 -13.46
N GLU A 160 7.91 -32.27 -14.07
CA GLU A 160 6.67 -31.61 -13.66
C GLU A 160 5.53 -32.62 -13.40
N ILE A 161 5.33 -33.55 -14.34
CA ILE A 161 4.27 -34.57 -14.28
C ILE A 161 4.50 -35.52 -13.09
N GLU A 162 5.74 -35.93 -12.85
CA GLU A 162 6.08 -36.82 -11.75
C GLU A 162 5.85 -36.16 -10.39
N ILE A 163 6.21 -34.89 -10.26
CA ILE A 163 5.99 -34.11 -9.04
C ILE A 163 4.51 -33.88 -8.80
N ALA A 164 3.72 -33.62 -9.84
CA ALA A 164 2.28 -33.51 -9.71
C ALA A 164 1.65 -34.81 -9.21
N ILE A 165 2.08 -35.96 -9.74
CA ILE A 165 1.61 -37.29 -9.33
C ILE A 165 2.01 -37.63 -7.89
N LEU A 166 3.25 -37.33 -7.50
CA LEU A 166 3.70 -37.49 -6.13
C LEU A 166 2.84 -36.62 -5.19
N SER A 167 2.58 -35.37 -5.56
CA SER A 167 1.75 -34.46 -4.77
C SER A 167 0.30 -34.93 -4.66
N ASP A 168 -0.28 -35.43 -5.75
CA ASP A 168 -1.63 -35.97 -5.76
C ASP A 168 -1.76 -37.19 -4.84
N TYR A 169 -0.72 -38.03 -4.78
CA TYR A 169 -0.67 -39.16 -3.87
C TYR A 169 -0.63 -38.72 -2.41
N GLU A 170 0.21 -37.74 -2.08
CA GLU A 170 0.30 -37.20 -0.72
C GLU A 170 -1.04 -36.58 -0.31
N SER A 171 -1.65 -35.76 -1.18
CA SER A 171 -2.97 -35.17 -0.94
C SER A 171 -4.05 -36.23 -0.70
N TYR A 172 -4.09 -37.28 -1.51
CA TYR A 172 -5.06 -38.37 -1.36
C TYR A 172 -4.83 -39.17 -0.06
N THR A 173 -3.58 -39.42 0.30
CA THR A 173 -3.22 -40.13 1.55
C THR A 173 -3.62 -39.29 2.76
N LEU A 174 -3.35 -37.99 2.74
CA LEU A 174 -3.79 -37.05 3.77
C LEU A 174 -5.31 -36.91 3.82
N GLU A 175 -6.02 -37.06 2.71
CA GLU A 175 -7.50 -37.02 2.71
C GLU A 175 -8.12 -38.30 3.30
N THR A 176 -7.58 -39.47 2.95
CA THR A 176 -8.25 -40.76 3.19
C THR A 176 -7.73 -41.54 4.39
N ASP A 177 -6.46 -41.40 4.76
CA ASP A 177 -5.87 -42.12 5.88
C ASP A 177 -5.88 -41.26 7.17
N PRO A 178 -6.65 -41.62 8.19
CA PRO A 178 -6.70 -40.88 9.45
C PRO A 178 -5.41 -41.01 10.28
N THR A 179 -4.58 -42.03 10.03
CA THR A 179 -3.31 -42.27 10.75
C THR A 179 -2.14 -41.47 10.19
N CYS A 180 -2.25 -41.04 8.93
CA CYS A 180 -1.28 -40.16 8.28
C CYS A 180 -1.45 -38.73 8.81
N ILE A 181 -0.42 -38.20 9.48
CA ILE A 181 -0.45 -36.89 10.16
C ILE A 181 0.36 -35.83 9.40
N ASP A 182 1.30 -36.23 8.54
CA ASP A 182 2.20 -35.33 7.82
C ASP A 182 2.54 -35.92 6.44
N PHE A 183 3.20 -35.13 5.59
CA PHE A 183 3.77 -35.57 4.32
C PHE A 183 4.80 -36.69 4.52
N SER A 184 4.99 -37.51 3.50
CA SER A 184 6.06 -38.51 3.51
C SER A 184 7.45 -37.87 3.59
N ALA A 185 8.43 -38.64 4.09
CA ALA A 185 9.81 -38.17 4.23
C ALA A 185 10.41 -37.78 2.88
N GLU A 186 10.11 -38.54 1.82
CA GLU A 186 10.59 -38.26 0.47
C GLU A 186 9.99 -36.96 -0.10
N PHE A 187 8.73 -36.68 0.19
CA PHE A 187 8.09 -35.43 -0.23
C PHE A 187 8.63 -34.23 0.56
N THR A 188 8.95 -34.43 1.84
CA THR A 188 9.59 -33.42 2.68
C THR A 188 11.02 -33.11 2.21
N GLU A 189 11.77 -34.12 1.78
CA GLU A 189 13.11 -33.97 1.19
C GLU A 189 13.04 -33.16 -0.12
N LEU A 190 12.06 -33.44 -0.99
CA LEU A 190 11.81 -32.63 -2.19
C LEU A 190 11.59 -31.15 -1.86
N ARG A 191 10.79 -30.83 -0.84
CA ARG A 191 10.62 -29.44 -0.37
C ARG A 191 11.95 -28.79 -0.02
N GLN A 192 12.81 -29.49 0.71
CA GLN A 192 14.10 -28.94 1.17
C GLN A 192 15.01 -28.63 -0.02
N VAL A 193 15.05 -29.52 -1.01
CA VAL A 193 15.81 -29.32 -2.25
C VAL A 193 15.24 -28.15 -3.06
N LEU A 194 13.91 -28.10 -3.22
CA LEU A 194 13.23 -27.01 -3.93
C LEU A 194 13.50 -25.63 -3.32
N SER A 195 13.54 -25.54 -1.99
CA SER A 195 13.87 -24.30 -1.28
C SER A 195 15.34 -23.91 -1.42
N ARG A 196 16.27 -24.88 -1.46
CA ARG A 196 17.72 -24.59 -1.61
C ARG A 196 18.13 -24.21 -3.03
N ARG A 197 17.49 -24.80 -4.06
CA ARG A 197 17.83 -24.64 -5.48
C ARG A 197 16.87 -23.74 -6.24
N GLU A 198 16.12 -22.88 -5.55
CA GLU A 198 15.00 -22.13 -6.15
C GLU A 198 15.37 -21.25 -7.37
N LYS A 199 16.64 -20.84 -7.50
CA LYS A 199 17.15 -20.06 -8.64
C LYS A 199 17.48 -20.92 -9.88
N ASP A 200 17.74 -22.21 -9.68
CA ASP A 200 18.24 -23.14 -10.70
C ASP A 200 17.19 -24.16 -11.17
N ILE A 201 16.02 -24.18 -10.53
CA ILE A 201 14.94 -25.14 -10.81
C ILE A 201 13.99 -24.60 -11.88
N ASP A 202 13.51 -25.51 -12.74
CA ASP A 202 12.43 -25.25 -13.69
C ASP A 202 11.17 -24.75 -12.95
N GLU A 203 10.70 -23.55 -13.31
CA GLU A 203 9.51 -22.94 -12.72
C GLU A 203 8.27 -23.84 -12.80
N LYS A 204 8.16 -24.68 -13.83
CA LYS A 204 7.04 -25.62 -13.97
C LYS A 204 7.05 -26.69 -12.89
N VAL A 205 8.23 -27.18 -12.54
CA VAL A 205 8.43 -28.16 -11.46
C VAL A 205 8.02 -27.57 -10.12
N LEU A 206 8.45 -26.34 -9.83
CA LEU A 206 8.09 -25.64 -8.61
C LEU A 206 6.58 -25.35 -8.55
N ALA A 207 5.98 -24.89 -9.65
CA ALA A 207 4.56 -24.63 -9.75
C ALA A 207 3.71 -25.89 -9.53
N ALA A 208 4.13 -27.04 -10.08
CA ALA A 208 3.47 -28.33 -9.85
C ALA A 208 3.51 -28.73 -8.37
N TYR A 209 4.64 -28.53 -7.69
CA TYR A 209 4.78 -28.81 -6.26
C TYR A 209 3.88 -27.90 -5.40
N LEU A 210 3.88 -26.59 -5.67
CA LEU A 210 3.04 -25.60 -4.97
C LEU A 210 1.54 -25.89 -5.16
N LYS A 211 1.11 -26.21 -6.39
CA LYS A 211 -0.26 -26.66 -6.68
C LYS A 211 -0.62 -27.91 -5.89
N GLY A 212 0.33 -28.82 -5.75
CA GLY A 212 0.26 -30.01 -4.91
C GLY A 212 0.00 -29.72 -3.45
N LEU A 213 0.81 -28.85 -2.83
CA LEU A 213 0.64 -28.42 -1.44
C LEU A 213 -0.70 -27.73 -1.22
N ARG A 214 -1.07 -26.81 -2.11
CA ARG A 214 -2.37 -26.13 -2.07
C ARG A 214 -3.52 -27.14 -2.10
N LYS A 215 -3.46 -28.09 -3.03
CA LYS A 215 -4.45 -29.17 -3.13
C LYS A 215 -4.53 -29.97 -1.84
N ALA A 216 -3.39 -30.37 -1.26
CA ALA A 216 -3.36 -31.09 0.01
C ALA A 216 -4.05 -30.29 1.13
N VAL A 217 -3.70 -29.01 1.32
CA VAL A 217 -4.30 -28.13 2.34
C VAL A 217 -5.82 -28.01 2.16
N SER A 218 -6.29 -27.82 0.93
CA SER A 218 -7.71 -27.65 0.62
C SER A 218 -8.54 -28.93 0.80
N HIS A 219 -7.92 -30.10 0.66
CA HIS A 219 -8.61 -31.39 0.66
C HIS A 219 -8.53 -32.16 1.98
N ILE A 220 -7.70 -31.74 2.93
CA ILE A 220 -7.70 -32.34 4.28
C ILE A 220 -9.12 -32.21 4.87
N PRO A 221 -9.75 -33.32 5.29
CA PRO A 221 -11.10 -33.30 5.85
C PRO A 221 -11.22 -32.30 7.01
N VAL A 222 -12.37 -31.63 7.07
CA VAL A 222 -12.70 -30.69 8.15
C VAL A 222 -12.71 -31.40 9.52
N THR A 223 -12.98 -32.70 9.53
CA THR A 223 -12.99 -33.57 10.72
C THR A 223 -11.61 -34.11 11.10
N ALA A 224 -10.57 -33.86 10.30
CA ALA A 224 -9.21 -34.28 10.63
C ALA A 224 -8.69 -33.55 11.88
N SER A 225 -7.68 -34.12 12.54
CA SER A 225 -7.07 -33.49 13.72
C SER A 225 -6.37 -32.18 13.37
N ASP A 226 -6.41 -31.21 14.28
CA ASP A 226 -5.73 -29.92 14.11
C ASP A 226 -4.22 -30.11 13.90
N LYS A 227 -3.61 -31.07 14.62
CA LYS A 227 -2.21 -31.45 14.46
C LYS A 227 -1.86 -31.82 13.01
N LYS A 228 -2.70 -32.61 12.33
CA LYS A 228 -2.49 -33.00 10.93
C LYS A 228 -2.58 -31.81 9.99
N TYR A 229 -3.59 -30.97 10.17
CA TYR A 229 -3.76 -29.77 9.37
C TYR A 229 -2.56 -28.81 9.53
N ASN A 230 -2.11 -28.59 10.77
CA ASN A 230 -1.02 -27.69 11.06
C ASN A 230 0.31 -28.11 10.44
N PHE A 231 0.69 -29.40 10.48
CA PHE A 231 1.95 -29.84 9.84
C PHE A 231 1.96 -29.61 8.33
N VAL A 232 0.83 -29.90 7.68
CA VAL A 232 0.69 -29.71 6.24
C VAL A 232 0.71 -28.23 5.88
N VAL A 233 0.02 -27.39 6.65
CA VAL A 233 0.02 -25.94 6.43
C VAL A 233 1.39 -25.32 6.72
N GLN A 234 2.06 -25.70 7.81
CA GLN A 234 3.42 -25.22 8.11
C GLN A 234 4.39 -25.57 6.97
N SER A 235 4.24 -26.76 6.39
CA SER A 235 5.02 -27.17 5.23
C SER A 235 4.78 -26.28 4.01
N TYR A 236 3.55 -25.83 3.80
CA TYR A 236 3.20 -24.89 2.72
C TYR A 236 3.73 -23.48 3.01
N LEU A 237 3.51 -22.97 4.22
CA LEU A 237 3.96 -21.66 4.65
C LEU A 237 5.48 -21.51 4.57
N PHE A 238 6.24 -22.52 5.04
CA PHE A 238 7.70 -22.50 5.02
C PHE A 238 8.25 -22.34 3.60
N LEU A 239 7.69 -23.07 2.62
CA LEU A 239 8.12 -22.94 1.24
C LEU A 239 7.76 -21.56 0.66
N VAL A 240 6.54 -21.07 0.91
CA VAL A 240 6.13 -19.75 0.43
C VAL A 240 7.01 -18.65 1.04
N GLN A 241 7.32 -18.73 2.33
CA GLN A 241 8.24 -17.80 3.02
C GLN A 241 9.61 -17.75 2.36
N SER A 242 10.20 -18.91 2.05
CA SER A 242 11.48 -18.98 1.31
C SER A 242 11.36 -18.24 -0.02
N LEU A 243 10.35 -18.57 -0.83
CA LEU A 243 10.21 -18.05 -2.19
C LEU A 243 9.98 -16.53 -2.24
N ILE A 244 9.10 -16.00 -1.38
CA ILE A 244 8.81 -14.55 -1.36
C ILE A 244 10.00 -13.73 -0.85
N CYS A 245 10.89 -14.31 -0.04
CA CYS A 245 12.11 -13.64 0.40
C CYS A 245 13.21 -13.65 -0.66
N THR A 246 13.05 -14.44 -1.72
CA THR A 246 14.07 -14.56 -2.77
C THR A 246 13.74 -13.72 -4.00
N ASP A 247 12.51 -13.76 -4.49
CA ASP A 247 12.14 -13.10 -5.75
C ASP A 247 10.71 -12.52 -5.72
N SER A 248 10.60 -11.29 -6.21
CA SER A 248 9.33 -10.55 -6.35
C SER A 248 8.27 -11.26 -7.19
N LYS A 249 8.68 -12.10 -8.15
CA LYS A 249 7.74 -12.86 -8.99
C LYS A 249 6.84 -13.80 -8.19
N TYR A 250 7.23 -14.18 -6.96
CA TYR A 250 6.47 -15.08 -6.11
C TYR A 250 5.47 -14.38 -5.18
N PHE A 251 5.37 -13.05 -5.20
CA PHE A 251 4.43 -12.32 -4.34
C PHE A 251 2.96 -12.69 -4.57
N TYR A 252 2.59 -13.25 -5.72
CA TYR A 252 1.23 -13.76 -5.97
C TYR A 252 0.85 -14.89 -5.01
N LEU A 253 1.82 -15.64 -4.46
CA LEU A 253 1.57 -16.71 -3.49
C LEU A 253 0.95 -16.18 -2.20
N LEU A 254 1.22 -14.93 -1.81
CA LEU A 254 0.56 -14.28 -0.69
C LEU A 254 -0.94 -14.07 -0.96
N LEU A 255 -1.33 -13.77 -2.21
CA LEU A 255 -2.75 -13.70 -2.57
C LEU A 255 -3.39 -15.09 -2.47
N GLU A 256 -2.75 -16.10 -3.04
CA GLU A 256 -3.26 -17.48 -3.00
C GLU A 256 -3.41 -18.00 -1.57
N LEU A 257 -2.45 -17.70 -0.69
CA LEU A 257 -2.55 -18.07 0.73
C LEU A 257 -3.79 -17.46 1.39
N ALA A 258 -4.09 -16.19 1.12
CA ALA A 258 -5.27 -15.53 1.67
C ALA A 258 -6.58 -16.16 1.16
N GLU A 259 -6.66 -16.51 -0.13
CA GLU A 259 -7.82 -17.19 -0.72
C GLU A 259 -8.04 -18.59 -0.12
N VAL A 260 -6.95 -19.34 0.07
CA VAL A 260 -6.99 -20.65 0.72
C VAL A 260 -7.42 -20.51 2.19
N ALA A 261 -6.88 -19.52 2.91
CA ALA A 261 -7.26 -19.22 4.28
C ALA A 261 -8.77 -18.96 4.39
N GLU A 262 -9.30 -18.05 3.57
CA GLU A 262 -10.73 -17.66 3.57
C GLU A 262 -11.66 -18.83 3.22
N SER A 263 -11.24 -19.73 2.34
CA SER A 263 -12.08 -20.85 1.90
C SER A 263 -12.03 -22.08 2.81
N VAL A 264 -10.88 -22.37 3.42
CA VAL A 264 -10.62 -23.62 4.16
C VAL A 264 -10.81 -23.44 5.67
N GLU A 265 -10.18 -22.43 6.26
CA GLU A 265 -10.04 -22.32 7.71
C GLU A 265 -11.35 -22.02 8.46
N PRO A 266 -12.27 -21.19 7.94
CA PRO A 266 -13.56 -20.93 8.59
C PRO A 266 -14.44 -22.17 8.75
N ARG A 267 -14.25 -23.20 7.90
CA ARG A 267 -15.01 -24.45 7.97
C ARG A 267 -14.55 -25.37 9.10
N ARG A 268 -13.32 -25.18 9.59
CA ARG A 268 -12.72 -26.00 10.67
C ARG A 268 -13.19 -25.52 12.05
N LYS A 269 -13.34 -26.44 13.00
CA LYS A 269 -13.79 -26.12 14.38
C LYS A 269 -12.66 -25.79 15.35
N GLY A 270 -11.40 -26.11 14.99
CA GLY A 270 -10.21 -25.83 15.82
C GLY A 270 -9.93 -24.34 15.98
N PHE A 271 -9.32 -23.98 17.12
CA PHE A 271 -8.92 -22.61 17.44
C PHE A 271 -7.69 -22.15 16.63
N GLU A 272 -6.80 -23.08 16.30
CA GLU A 272 -5.59 -22.80 15.52
C GLU A 272 -5.92 -22.67 14.03
N LYS A 273 -5.68 -21.46 13.50
CA LYS A 273 -5.94 -21.08 12.10
C LYS A 273 -4.65 -20.52 11.49
N PRO A 274 -3.61 -21.35 11.27
CA PRO A 274 -2.27 -20.88 10.92
C PRO A 274 -2.21 -19.92 9.72
N LEU A 275 -3.09 -20.07 8.72
CA LEU A 275 -3.13 -19.16 7.57
C LEU A 275 -3.75 -17.79 7.95
N LEU A 276 -4.93 -17.79 8.58
CA LEU A 276 -5.62 -16.56 9.04
C LEU A 276 -4.85 -15.83 10.15
N GLN A 277 -4.12 -16.57 10.99
CA GLN A 277 -3.22 -16.03 12.01
C GLN A 277 -1.97 -15.37 11.42
N GLY A 278 -1.73 -15.50 10.12
CA GLY A 278 -0.61 -14.84 9.46
C GLY A 278 0.75 -15.45 9.81
N LEU A 279 0.84 -16.77 10.05
CA LEU A 279 2.13 -17.41 10.34
C LEU A 279 3.15 -17.23 9.20
N VAL A 280 2.71 -16.87 7.98
CA VAL A 280 3.60 -16.48 6.87
C VAL A 280 4.53 -15.32 7.23
N PHE A 281 4.13 -14.45 8.16
CA PHE A 281 4.97 -13.32 8.60
C PHE A 281 6.16 -13.73 9.46
N GLN A 282 6.17 -14.97 9.98
CA GLN A 282 7.28 -15.43 10.81
C GLN A 282 8.57 -15.49 10.00
N ASN A 283 9.68 -15.13 10.66
CA ASN A 283 11.04 -15.20 10.16
C ASN A 283 11.40 -14.35 8.92
N VAL A 284 10.47 -13.55 8.39
CA VAL A 284 10.72 -12.71 7.22
C VAL A 284 11.85 -11.69 7.46
N THR A 285 11.89 -11.08 8.65
CA THR A 285 12.93 -10.11 9.03
C THR A 285 14.29 -10.73 9.38
N TYR A 286 14.42 -12.06 9.40
CA TYR A 286 15.74 -12.70 9.52
C TYR A 286 16.44 -12.86 8.16
N SER A 287 15.72 -12.66 7.04
CA SER A 287 16.36 -12.58 5.72
C SER A 287 17.06 -11.24 5.58
N ARG A 288 18.37 -11.26 5.30
CA ARG A 288 19.16 -10.05 5.00
C ARG A 288 18.81 -9.48 3.63
N ASP A 289 18.41 -10.35 2.70
CA ASP A 289 18.08 -9.99 1.33
C ASP A 289 16.57 -9.98 1.18
N TRP A 290 16.01 -8.83 0.79
CA TRP A 290 14.59 -8.67 0.48
C TRP A 290 14.45 -8.24 -0.98
N PRO A 291 13.65 -8.94 -1.80
CA PRO A 291 13.30 -8.44 -3.12
C PRO A 291 12.55 -7.11 -2.98
N GLU A 292 12.75 -6.24 -3.98
CA GLU A 292 12.07 -4.96 -4.04
C GLU A 292 10.54 -5.14 -3.99
N GLY A 293 9.85 -4.30 -3.21
CA GLY A 293 8.40 -4.37 -3.06
C GLY A 293 7.87 -5.41 -2.05
N LEU A 294 8.72 -6.26 -1.44
CA LEU A 294 8.29 -7.26 -0.46
C LEU A 294 7.51 -6.65 0.71
N ALA A 295 8.01 -5.54 1.27
CA ALA A 295 7.34 -4.81 2.36
C ALA A 295 5.89 -4.43 1.99
N GLY A 296 5.69 -3.94 0.75
CA GLY A 296 4.36 -3.61 0.24
C GLY A 296 3.46 -4.84 0.06
N ALA A 297 4.02 -5.94 -0.45
CA ALA A 297 3.30 -7.20 -0.64
C ALA A 297 2.82 -7.79 0.69
N LEU A 298 3.67 -7.79 1.72
CA LEU A 298 3.34 -8.27 3.08
C LEU A 298 2.26 -7.41 3.73
N VAL A 299 2.37 -6.08 3.64
CA VAL A 299 1.34 -5.16 4.15
C VAL A 299 0.01 -5.34 3.42
N SER A 300 0.03 -5.56 2.11
CA SER A 300 -1.18 -5.88 1.35
C SER A 300 -1.79 -7.22 1.79
N HIS A 301 -0.96 -8.22 2.05
CA HIS A 301 -1.39 -9.52 2.56
C HIS A 301 -2.03 -9.39 3.95
N PHE A 302 -1.43 -8.61 4.86
CA PHE A 302 -1.99 -8.33 6.19
C PHE A 302 -3.39 -7.70 6.10
N LYS A 303 -3.57 -6.69 5.22
CA LYS A 303 -4.88 -6.08 4.97
C LYS A 303 -5.90 -7.08 4.43
N ARG A 304 -5.49 -7.99 3.53
CA ARG A 304 -6.37 -9.04 2.99
C ARG A 304 -6.76 -10.06 4.05
N LEU A 305 -5.82 -10.55 4.86
CA LEU A 305 -6.14 -11.47 5.96
C LEU A 305 -7.06 -10.82 7.00
N THR A 306 -6.89 -9.52 7.27
CA THR A 306 -7.80 -8.75 8.14
C THR A 306 -9.24 -8.81 7.59
N GLN A 307 -9.41 -8.53 6.30
CA GLN A 307 -10.73 -8.60 5.66
C GLN A 307 -11.28 -10.04 5.60
N ALA A 308 -10.43 -11.03 5.33
CA ALA A 308 -10.82 -12.45 5.33
C ALA A 308 -11.34 -12.88 6.72
N CYS A 309 -10.66 -12.51 7.80
CA CYS A 309 -11.12 -12.78 9.17
C CYS A 309 -12.47 -12.12 9.46
N ILE A 310 -12.71 -10.90 9.01
CA ILE A 310 -13.98 -10.17 9.21
C ILE A 310 -15.11 -10.81 8.39
N ASN A 311 -14.88 -11.06 7.10
CA ASN A 311 -15.88 -11.61 6.18
C ASN A 311 -16.29 -13.04 6.56
N SER A 312 -15.35 -13.82 7.08
CA SER A 312 -15.59 -15.20 7.52
C SER A 312 -16.06 -15.34 8.98
N ALA A 313 -16.32 -14.23 9.67
CA ALA A 313 -16.70 -14.18 11.08
C ALA A 313 -15.70 -14.90 12.02
N GLN A 314 -14.41 -14.83 11.68
CA GLN A 314 -13.27 -15.35 12.47
C GLN A 314 -12.55 -14.21 13.21
N SER A 315 -13.29 -13.30 13.84
CA SER A 315 -12.74 -12.10 14.46
C SER A 315 -11.72 -12.37 15.57
N ASP A 316 -11.80 -13.52 16.23
CA ASP A 316 -10.86 -13.94 17.27
C ASP A 316 -9.43 -14.12 16.72
N GLN A 317 -9.28 -14.43 15.43
CA GLN A 317 -7.98 -14.62 14.78
C GLN A 317 -7.26 -13.29 14.54
N LEU A 318 -7.96 -12.15 14.58
CA LEU A 318 -7.37 -10.83 14.35
C LEU A 318 -6.31 -10.46 15.41
N VAL A 319 -6.45 -10.96 16.64
CA VAL A 319 -5.46 -10.75 17.72
C VAL A 319 -4.15 -11.47 17.38
N HIS A 320 -4.24 -12.71 16.91
CA HIS A 320 -3.09 -13.51 16.50
C HIS A 320 -2.44 -12.94 15.24
N LEU A 321 -3.24 -12.56 14.24
CA LEU A 321 -2.77 -11.91 13.02
C LEU A 321 -1.97 -10.63 13.33
N TYR A 322 -2.50 -9.78 14.20
CA TYR A 322 -1.77 -8.58 14.65
C TYR A 322 -0.46 -8.96 15.34
N LYS A 323 -0.47 -9.98 16.20
CA LYS A 323 0.73 -10.42 16.93
C LYS A 323 1.84 -10.89 15.97
N GLU A 324 1.51 -11.77 15.04
CA GLU A 324 2.48 -12.31 14.07
C GLU A 324 2.99 -11.22 13.12
N PHE A 325 2.09 -10.36 12.62
CA PHE A 325 2.49 -9.22 11.80
C PHE A 325 3.40 -8.25 12.56
N ASN A 326 3.04 -7.89 13.80
CA ASN A 326 3.86 -6.97 14.60
C ASN A 326 5.21 -7.59 14.99
N ALA A 327 5.27 -8.89 15.25
CA ALA A 327 6.53 -9.60 15.50
C ALA A 327 7.43 -9.59 14.26
N SER A 328 6.84 -9.66 13.06
CA SER A 328 7.60 -9.61 11.80
C SER A 328 8.27 -8.27 11.53
N LEU A 329 7.85 -7.17 12.17
CA LEU A 329 8.44 -5.84 11.97
C LEU A 329 9.80 -5.67 12.69
N GLY A 330 10.25 -6.69 13.42
CA GLY A 330 11.50 -6.66 14.16
C GLY A 330 11.35 -6.10 15.58
N LEU A 331 12.45 -6.19 16.34
CA LEU A 331 12.51 -5.76 17.74
C LEU A 331 12.86 -4.27 17.89
N ASN A 332 13.69 -3.75 16.99
CA ASN A 332 14.22 -2.38 17.07
C ASN A 332 13.37 -1.43 16.23
N HIS A 333 13.00 -0.29 16.82
CA HIS A 333 12.38 0.80 16.10
C HIS A 333 13.45 1.54 15.29
N VAL A 334 13.39 1.44 13.96
CA VAL A 334 14.30 2.18 13.08
C VAL A 334 13.73 3.58 12.92
N THR A 335 14.48 4.59 13.36
CA THR A 335 14.12 6.00 13.21
C THR A 335 14.89 6.61 12.04
N ARG A 336 14.40 7.75 11.53
CA ARG A 336 15.15 8.53 10.53
C ARG A 336 16.52 8.91 11.06
N ASP A 337 16.56 9.36 12.31
CA ASP A 337 17.77 9.70 13.03
C ASP A 337 18.73 8.51 13.07
N SER A 338 18.27 7.29 13.38
CA SER A 338 19.16 6.12 13.41
C SER A 338 19.77 5.79 12.05
N LEU A 339 19.06 6.03 10.95
CA LEU A 339 19.58 5.86 9.59
C LEU A 339 20.58 6.97 9.21
N GLN A 340 20.38 8.19 9.69
CA GLN A 340 21.34 9.29 9.51
C GLN A 340 22.63 9.02 10.30
N TYR A 341 22.51 8.68 11.58
CA TYR A 341 23.63 8.33 12.46
C TYR A 341 24.40 7.08 12.01
N TYR A 342 23.80 6.25 11.13
CA TYR A 342 24.39 5.01 10.63
C TYR A 342 25.78 5.21 10.03
N PHE A 343 25.97 6.31 9.30
CA PHE A 343 27.22 6.65 8.63
C PHE A 343 28.16 7.50 9.47
N HIS A 344 27.69 8.07 10.58
CA HIS A 344 28.44 9.11 11.30
C HIS A 344 29.76 8.61 11.90
N SER A 345 29.84 7.33 12.27
CA SER A 345 31.09 6.72 12.75
C SER A 345 32.16 6.56 11.65
N TYR A 346 31.78 6.67 10.38
CA TYR A 346 32.62 6.48 9.19
C TYR A 346 33.01 7.80 8.49
N ILE A 347 32.74 8.94 9.13
CA ILE A 347 33.03 10.28 8.60
C ILE A 347 34.04 10.98 9.51
N ASP A 348 35.02 11.68 8.93
CA ASP A 348 36.07 12.40 9.68
C ASP A 348 35.89 13.93 9.69
N ASP A 349 35.03 14.48 8.82
CA ASP A 349 34.81 15.93 8.69
C ASP A 349 33.38 16.33 9.10
N TYR A 350 33.28 17.41 9.87
CA TYR A 350 32.00 17.94 10.30
C TYR A 350 31.13 18.48 9.14
N GLU A 351 31.76 19.01 8.08
CA GLU A 351 31.02 19.45 6.89
C GLU A 351 30.40 18.26 6.13
N HIS A 352 31.04 17.09 6.15
CA HIS A 352 30.52 15.88 5.54
C HIS A 352 29.31 15.29 6.28
N PHE A 353 29.16 15.50 7.61
CA PHE A 353 27.93 15.07 8.32
C PHE A 353 26.69 15.72 7.73
N LYS A 354 26.75 17.04 7.48
CA LYS A 354 25.61 17.78 6.96
C LYS A 354 25.23 17.32 5.55
N ILE A 355 26.22 17.00 4.73
CA ILE A 355 26.01 16.47 3.37
C ILE A 355 25.36 15.08 3.46
N VAL A 356 25.87 14.19 4.32
CA VAL A 356 25.30 12.86 4.50
C VAL A 356 23.86 12.93 5.02
N ASP A 357 23.58 13.75 6.03
CA ASP A 357 22.23 13.93 6.56
C ASP A 357 21.26 14.45 5.49
N GLU A 358 21.70 15.37 4.64
CA GLU A 358 20.90 15.90 3.53
C GLU A 358 20.60 14.82 2.48
N TYR A 359 21.59 14.03 2.07
CA TYR A 359 21.40 12.96 1.09
C TYR A 359 20.57 11.79 1.64
N VAL A 360 20.75 11.42 2.91
CA VAL A 360 19.89 10.45 3.59
C VAL A 360 18.46 10.99 3.65
N GLU A 361 18.24 12.24 4.07
CA GLU A 361 16.88 12.80 4.14
C GLU A 361 16.22 12.92 2.75
N ARG A 362 16.99 13.24 1.69
CA ARG A 362 16.50 13.20 0.30
C ARG A 362 16.14 11.80 -0.15
N PHE A 363 16.93 10.79 0.23
CA PHE A 363 16.62 9.40 -0.05
C PHE A 363 15.36 8.92 0.71
N LEU A 364 15.11 9.44 1.92
CA LEU A 364 13.95 9.10 2.76
C LEU A 364 12.64 9.81 2.37
N LYS A 365 12.69 11.00 1.77
CA LYS A 365 11.49 11.79 1.40
C LYS A 365 10.95 11.35 0.04
N SER A 366 9.91 10.49 0.08
CA SER A 366 9.07 9.99 -1.03
C SER A 366 9.79 9.24 -2.15
N GLU A 367 9.43 7.95 -2.36
CA GLU A 367 9.88 7.05 -3.45
C GLU A 367 11.07 7.56 -4.28
N SER A 368 12.24 7.63 -3.63
CA SER A 368 13.56 7.88 -4.23
C SER A 368 13.63 9.00 -5.27
N ASP A 369 13.77 10.25 -4.84
CA ASP A 369 14.32 11.34 -5.68
C ASP A 369 15.77 11.05 -6.17
N LEU A 370 16.41 10.00 -5.62
CA LEU A 370 17.76 9.53 -5.91
C LEU A 370 17.76 8.01 -6.08
N LEU A 371 18.23 7.51 -7.23
CA LEU A 371 18.36 6.07 -7.46
C LEU A 371 19.40 5.47 -6.47
N PRO A 372 19.26 4.21 -6.03
CA PRO A 372 20.24 3.58 -5.14
C PRO A 372 21.68 3.67 -5.66
N ALA A 373 21.88 3.59 -6.98
CA ALA A 373 23.19 3.75 -7.61
C ALA A 373 23.76 5.16 -7.40
N GLU A 374 22.93 6.21 -7.57
CA GLU A 374 23.33 7.60 -7.37
C GLU A 374 23.63 7.89 -5.90
N PHE A 375 22.85 7.32 -4.98
CA PHE A 375 23.13 7.39 -3.54
C PHE A 375 24.48 6.76 -3.19
N VAL A 376 24.77 5.57 -3.72
CA VAL A 376 26.05 4.87 -3.50
C VAL A 376 27.23 5.67 -4.06
N GLU A 377 27.11 6.24 -5.26
CA GLU A 377 28.17 7.05 -5.89
C GLU A 377 28.53 8.29 -5.07
N VAL A 378 27.55 8.92 -4.41
CA VAL A 378 27.78 10.08 -3.54
C VAL A 378 28.33 9.67 -2.17
N MET A 379 27.87 8.54 -1.62
CA MET A 379 28.23 8.13 -0.26
C MET A 379 29.63 7.51 -0.17
N ILE A 380 30.05 6.66 -1.12
CA ILE A 380 31.36 5.98 -1.06
C ILE A 380 32.56 6.95 -0.89
N PRO A 381 32.63 8.09 -1.60
CA PRO A 381 33.72 9.05 -1.44
C PRO A 381 33.76 9.73 -0.06
N LEU A 382 32.61 9.87 0.62
CA LEU A 382 32.48 10.56 1.90
C LEU A 382 32.87 9.68 3.10
N LEU A 383 32.88 8.36 2.91
CA LEU A 383 33.14 7.37 3.95
C LEU A 383 34.63 7.01 4.02
N LYS A 384 35.14 6.73 5.22
CA LYS A 384 36.47 6.14 5.45
C LYS A 384 36.42 4.61 5.40
N GLY A 385 37.57 3.98 5.19
CA GLY A 385 37.72 2.52 5.12
C GLY A 385 38.06 2.00 3.72
N THR A 386 38.20 0.70 3.61
CA THR A 386 38.41 -0.01 2.33
C THR A 386 37.11 -0.07 1.52
N ASP A 387 37.21 -0.25 0.20
CA ASP A 387 36.02 -0.38 -0.67
C ASP A 387 35.09 -1.52 -0.20
N LYS A 388 35.67 -2.60 0.34
CA LYS A 388 34.92 -3.71 0.90
C LYS A 388 34.13 -3.30 2.16
N GLU A 389 34.76 -2.62 3.11
CA GLU A 389 34.10 -2.14 4.34
C GLU A 389 32.99 -1.11 4.02
N LYS A 390 33.22 -0.24 3.04
CA LYS A 390 32.21 0.72 2.58
C LYS A 390 31.02 0.03 1.95
N GLN A 391 31.27 -0.99 1.13
CA GLN A 391 30.21 -1.77 0.49
C GLN A 391 29.39 -2.55 1.53
N GLU A 392 30.05 -3.20 2.50
CA GLU A 392 29.37 -3.88 3.61
C GLU A 392 28.50 -2.92 4.43
N LEU A 393 29.01 -1.71 4.72
CA LEU A 393 28.25 -0.66 5.41
C LEU A 393 27.00 -0.23 4.63
N LEU A 394 27.12 -0.07 3.31
CA LEU A 394 25.99 0.29 2.46
C LEU A 394 24.97 -0.83 2.37
N ASP A 395 25.41 -2.09 2.27
CA ASP A 395 24.52 -3.25 2.26
C ASP A 395 23.72 -3.35 3.58
N ASP A 396 24.38 -3.13 4.71
CA ASP A 396 23.71 -3.10 6.02
C ASP A 396 22.77 -1.89 6.15
N PHE A 397 23.13 -0.71 5.64
CA PHE A 397 22.24 0.45 5.57
C PHE A 397 20.99 0.16 4.74
N PHE A 398 21.12 -0.45 3.55
CA PHE A 398 19.97 -0.78 2.72
C PHE A 398 19.09 -1.84 3.36
N SER A 399 19.66 -2.79 4.12
CA SER A 399 18.90 -3.74 4.94
C SER A 399 18.07 -3.00 6.01
N GLU A 400 18.69 -2.10 6.78
CA GLU A 400 17.99 -1.30 7.81
C GLU A 400 16.95 -0.34 7.20
N PHE A 401 17.23 0.25 6.04
CA PHE A 401 16.29 1.09 5.32
C PHE A 401 15.04 0.32 4.87
N ARG A 402 15.17 -0.93 4.42
CA ARG A 402 14.02 -1.79 4.08
C ARG A 402 13.18 -2.12 5.33
N ASN A 403 13.83 -2.36 6.47
CA ASN A 403 13.14 -2.53 7.75
C ASN A 403 12.37 -1.25 8.13
N TYR A 404 13.00 -0.08 7.98
CA TYR A 404 12.34 1.21 8.17
C TYR A 404 11.12 1.35 7.26
N GLU A 405 11.25 1.07 5.97
CA GLU A 405 10.16 1.15 5.00
C GLU A 405 8.99 0.21 5.38
N TYR A 406 9.30 -1.02 5.78
CA TYR A 406 8.30 -1.99 6.23
C TYR A 406 7.59 -1.54 7.50
N GLN A 407 8.33 -0.98 8.46
CA GLN A 407 7.78 -0.38 9.67
C GLN A 407 6.84 0.79 9.36
N GLN A 408 7.22 1.72 8.49
CA GLN A 408 6.37 2.85 8.08
C GLN A 408 5.09 2.39 7.37
N LYS A 409 5.20 1.45 6.42
CA LYS A 409 4.04 0.87 5.72
C LYS A 409 3.15 0.08 6.68
N GLY A 410 3.75 -0.64 7.64
CA GLY A 410 3.06 -1.35 8.71
C GLY A 410 2.25 -0.40 9.60
N GLN A 411 2.82 0.73 10.02
CA GLN A 411 2.14 1.73 10.85
C GLN A 411 0.90 2.31 10.15
N SER A 412 1.00 2.61 8.86
CA SER A 412 -0.15 3.04 8.03
C SER A 412 -1.23 1.95 7.93
N ALA A 413 -0.82 0.68 7.81
CA ALA A 413 -1.74 -0.44 7.78
C ALA A 413 -2.41 -0.69 9.14
N ALA A 414 -1.71 -0.44 10.25
CA ALA A 414 -2.24 -0.60 11.60
C ALA A 414 -3.40 0.36 11.90
N GLU A 415 -3.37 1.61 11.42
CA GLU A 415 -4.52 2.51 11.53
C GLU A 415 -5.78 1.93 10.86
N SER A 416 -5.59 1.37 9.66
CA SER A 416 -6.68 0.75 8.91
C SER A 416 -7.22 -0.48 9.64
N PHE A 417 -6.32 -1.32 10.14
CA PHE A 417 -6.64 -2.49 10.95
C PHE A 417 -7.40 -2.12 12.24
N LEU A 418 -6.96 -1.08 12.96
CA LEU A 418 -7.62 -0.62 14.19
C LEU A 418 -9.06 -0.18 13.93
N ALA A 419 -9.30 0.55 12.84
CA ALA A 419 -10.64 0.96 12.46
C ALA A 419 -11.53 -0.24 12.12
N ASP A 420 -11.01 -1.22 11.36
CA ASP A 420 -11.74 -2.43 10.99
C ASP A 420 -12.02 -3.35 12.20
N ALA A 421 -11.06 -3.46 13.12
CA ALA A 421 -11.22 -4.19 14.37
C ALA A 421 -12.25 -3.51 15.29
N ALA A 422 -12.20 -2.18 15.48
CA ALA A 422 -13.15 -1.46 16.32
C ALA A 422 -14.58 -1.37 15.73
N LYS A 423 -14.69 -1.47 14.40
CA LYS A 423 -15.95 -1.67 13.68
C LYS A 423 -16.56 -3.03 13.99
N THR A 424 -15.73 -4.07 14.07
CA THR A 424 -16.14 -5.46 14.31
C THR A 424 -16.45 -5.70 15.79
N ASP A 425 -15.45 -5.60 16.66
CA ASP A 425 -15.59 -5.73 18.11
C ASP A 425 -14.42 -5.02 18.85
N VAL A 426 -14.77 -4.16 19.80
CA VAL A 426 -13.81 -3.44 20.65
C VAL A 426 -12.98 -4.40 21.52
N LYS A 427 -13.51 -5.58 21.84
CA LYS A 427 -12.78 -6.61 22.59
C LYS A 427 -11.46 -7.00 21.93
N ILE A 428 -11.38 -6.95 20.59
CA ILE A 428 -10.15 -7.24 19.84
C ILE A 428 -9.07 -6.23 20.19
N ILE A 429 -9.42 -4.94 20.25
CA ILE A 429 -8.49 -3.86 20.61
C ILE A 429 -7.95 -4.06 22.03
N LEU A 430 -8.83 -4.41 22.97
CA LEU A 430 -8.44 -4.69 24.35
C LEU A 430 -7.55 -5.93 24.46
N ALA A 431 -7.87 -7.01 23.73
CA ALA A 431 -7.09 -8.24 23.73
C ALA A 431 -5.68 -8.01 23.16
N ILE A 432 -5.56 -7.25 22.06
CA ILE A 432 -4.27 -6.85 21.50
C ILE A 432 -3.47 -6.05 22.53
N ARG A 433 -4.15 -5.14 23.24
CA ARG A 433 -3.49 -4.30 24.25
C ARG A 433 -3.01 -5.12 25.45
N GLU A 434 -3.86 -5.98 26.00
CA GLU A 434 -3.53 -6.89 27.10
C GLU A 434 -2.38 -7.83 26.73
N CYS A 435 -2.30 -8.29 25.47
CA CYS A 435 -1.20 -9.12 24.99
C CYS A 435 0.15 -8.39 24.96
N ARG A 436 0.19 -7.06 24.85
CA ARG A 436 1.45 -6.28 24.72
C ARG A 436 1.81 -5.52 25.99
N ASN A 437 0.81 -4.99 26.67
CA ASN A 437 0.96 -4.18 27.87
C ASN A 437 -0.17 -4.48 28.87
N PRO A 438 -0.13 -5.63 29.57
CA PRO A 438 -1.14 -6.00 30.56
C PRO A 438 -1.35 -4.90 31.62
N ILE A 439 -2.59 -4.75 32.10
CA ILE A 439 -2.91 -3.80 33.19
C ILE A 439 -2.09 -4.13 34.44
N SER A 440 -1.95 -5.42 34.76
CA SER A 440 -1.27 -5.90 35.97
C SER A 440 0.26 -5.90 35.90
N SER A 441 0.85 -5.54 34.76
CA SER A 441 2.31 -5.58 34.56
C SER A 441 2.90 -4.17 34.46
N THR A 442 3.99 -3.92 35.18
CA THR A 442 4.85 -2.74 34.98
C THR A 442 5.87 -2.94 33.85
N ILE A 443 6.02 -4.18 33.37
CA ILE A 443 6.94 -4.53 32.28
C ILE A 443 6.18 -4.46 30.97
N HIS A 444 6.61 -3.54 30.11
CA HIS A 444 6.21 -3.50 28.70
C HIS A 444 6.94 -4.61 27.94
N MET A 445 6.24 -5.36 27.08
CA MET A 445 6.93 -6.30 26.20
C MET A 445 7.85 -5.54 25.25
N LEU A 446 9.10 -5.99 25.14
CA LEU A 446 10.09 -5.42 24.22
C LEU A 446 9.70 -5.70 22.77
N GLY A 447 9.66 -4.67 21.92
CA GLY A 447 9.48 -4.80 20.48
C GLY A 447 8.91 -3.55 19.81
N TYR A 448 8.86 -3.53 18.48
CA TYR A 448 8.16 -2.51 17.72
C TYR A 448 6.66 -2.55 18.05
N ASP A 449 6.06 -1.39 18.33
CA ASP A 449 4.64 -1.25 18.65
C ASP A 449 3.92 -0.42 17.60
N LEU A 450 3.09 -1.10 16.79
CA LEU A 450 2.23 -0.47 15.78
C LEU A 450 1.12 0.40 16.37
N ILE A 451 0.73 0.13 17.62
CA ILE A 451 -0.34 0.83 18.32
C ILE A 451 0.30 1.68 19.42
N PRO A 452 -0.11 2.96 19.58
CA PRO A 452 0.43 3.83 20.62
C PRO A 452 0.23 3.23 22.01
N THR A 453 1.31 3.22 22.80
CA THR A 453 1.36 2.56 24.10
C THR A 453 1.38 3.50 25.30
N SER A 454 1.43 4.81 25.06
CA SER A 454 1.38 5.84 26.09
C SER A 454 0.16 6.72 25.90
N ILE A 455 -0.34 7.30 26.99
CA ILE A 455 -1.48 8.23 26.91
C ILE A 455 -1.16 9.40 25.96
N GLY A 456 0.04 9.98 26.06
CA GLY A 456 0.47 11.07 25.17
C GLY A 456 0.52 10.65 23.70
N GLY A 457 1.00 9.44 23.40
CA GLY A 457 1.01 8.88 22.04
C GLY A 457 -0.40 8.65 21.49
N ILE A 458 -1.32 8.14 22.33
CA ILE A 458 -2.73 7.93 21.94
C ILE A 458 -3.39 9.27 21.64
N VAL A 459 -3.24 10.26 22.52
CA VAL A 459 -3.83 11.60 22.36
C VAL A 459 -3.28 12.32 21.13
N THR A 460 -1.98 12.21 20.88
CA THR A 460 -1.33 12.74 19.67
C THR A 460 -1.87 12.09 18.40
N ASN A 461 -2.15 10.79 18.41
CA ASN A 461 -2.77 10.13 17.26
C ASN A 461 -4.23 10.56 17.06
N ILE A 462 -4.99 10.81 18.13
CA ILE A 462 -6.37 11.33 18.03
C ILE A 462 -6.42 12.68 17.30
N SER A 463 -5.51 13.61 17.61
CA SER A 463 -5.45 14.92 16.95
C SER A 463 -5.19 14.79 15.44
N ARG A 464 -4.42 13.77 15.05
CA ARG A 464 -3.99 13.48 13.67
C ARG A 464 -4.95 12.65 12.82
N ILE A 465 -6.12 12.21 13.33
CA ILE A 465 -7.11 11.37 12.60
C ILE A 465 -7.61 11.97 11.25
N ASP A 466 -7.21 13.19 10.86
CA ASP A 466 -7.56 13.81 9.57
C ASP A 466 -6.41 14.64 8.96
N SER A 467 -5.14 14.39 9.33
CA SER A 467 -3.98 15.20 8.88
C SER A 467 -3.30 14.69 7.61
N SER A 468 -3.58 13.47 7.16
CA SER A 468 -3.06 12.93 5.89
C SER A 468 -3.90 13.40 4.71
N ASN A 469 -3.60 14.62 4.24
CA ASN A 469 -3.98 15.09 2.92
C ASN A 469 -3.20 14.30 1.86
N GLU A 470 -3.92 13.57 1.01
CA GLU A 470 -3.90 13.65 -0.49
C GLU A 470 -4.52 12.40 -1.14
N ASP A 471 -4.45 11.21 -0.51
CA ASP A 471 -5.06 9.97 -1.07
C ASP A 471 -6.42 9.56 -0.45
N ARG A 472 -6.93 10.29 0.56
CA ARG A 472 -8.07 9.86 1.38
C ARG A 472 -9.45 10.39 0.95
N PHE A 473 -9.61 10.85 -0.30
CA PHE A 473 -10.92 11.31 -0.81
C PHE A 473 -12.02 10.21 -0.87
N PHE A 474 -11.70 8.94 -0.58
CA PHE A 474 -12.64 7.82 -0.62
C PHE A 474 -12.94 7.12 0.73
N ARG A 475 -12.39 7.58 1.87
CA ARG A 475 -12.73 6.96 3.17
C ARG A 475 -13.85 7.74 3.87
N ASP A 476 -15.02 7.10 3.95
CA ASP A 476 -16.22 7.59 4.64
C ASP A 476 -15.92 8.15 6.04
N ASN A 477 -16.68 9.18 6.46
CA ASN A 477 -16.75 9.68 7.84
C ASN A 477 -16.85 8.56 8.90
N LYS A 478 -17.38 7.39 8.53
CA LYS A 478 -17.48 6.20 9.37
C LYS A 478 -16.12 5.59 9.74
N HIS A 479 -15.14 5.61 8.84
CA HIS A 479 -13.79 5.07 9.12
C HIS A 479 -13.11 5.85 10.25
N ASN A 480 -13.12 7.18 10.17
CA ASN A 480 -12.51 8.05 11.19
C ASN A 480 -13.25 7.93 12.53
N GLN A 481 -14.56 7.70 12.52
CA GLN A 481 -15.33 7.39 13.73
C GLN A 481 -14.91 6.05 14.36
N HIS A 482 -14.71 5.00 13.56
CA HIS A 482 -14.24 3.71 14.07
C HIS A 482 -12.80 3.78 14.58
N LEU A 483 -11.93 4.54 13.91
CA LEU A 483 -10.56 4.77 14.36
C LEU A 483 -10.53 5.58 15.67
N LEU A 484 -11.34 6.63 15.78
CA LEU A 484 -11.51 7.38 17.04
C LEU A 484 -11.99 6.46 18.16
N LYS A 485 -12.96 5.57 17.88
CA LYS A 485 -13.43 4.56 18.82
C LYS A 485 -12.29 3.64 19.28
N ALA A 486 -11.43 3.17 18.38
CA ALA A 486 -10.27 2.35 18.72
C ALA A 486 -9.29 3.09 19.66
N TYR A 487 -8.91 4.33 19.34
CA TYR A 487 -8.01 5.10 20.18
C TYR A 487 -8.62 5.47 21.54
N VAL A 488 -9.92 5.77 21.60
CA VAL A 488 -10.61 6.01 22.87
C VAL A 488 -10.63 4.76 23.74
N THR A 489 -10.85 3.57 23.16
CA THR A 489 -10.72 2.30 23.90
C THR A 489 -9.34 2.16 24.52
N LEU A 490 -8.27 2.43 23.76
CA LEU A 490 -6.90 2.38 24.26
C LEU A 490 -6.65 3.44 25.34
N LEU A 491 -7.19 4.64 25.18
CA LEU A 491 -7.09 5.72 26.17
C LEU A 491 -7.75 5.31 27.49
N ILE A 492 -8.96 4.76 27.45
CA ILE A 492 -9.67 4.26 28.64
C ILE A 492 -8.82 3.20 29.33
N TYR A 493 -8.31 2.23 28.57
CA TYR A 493 -7.47 1.16 29.10
C TYR A 493 -6.22 1.70 29.81
N GLU A 494 -5.47 2.60 29.18
CA GLU A 494 -4.27 3.18 29.78
C GLU A 494 -4.56 4.05 31.00
N VAL A 495 -5.65 4.80 31.00
CA VAL A 495 -6.05 5.58 32.18
C VAL A 495 -6.45 4.64 33.32
N CYS A 496 -7.14 3.54 33.04
CA CYS A 496 -7.48 2.54 34.05
C CYS A 496 -6.23 1.89 34.66
N LYS A 497 -5.18 1.65 33.87
CA LYS A 497 -3.89 1.16 34.38
C LYS A 497 -3.27 2.10 35.43
N THR A 498 -3.54 3.40 35.35
CA THR A 498 -3.03 4.39 36.32
C THR A 498 -3.80 4.45 37.64
N ILE A 499 -4.90 3.72 37.82
CA ILE A 499 -5.73 3.81 39.04
C ILE A 499 -4.95 3.42 40.30
N GLU A 500 -4.07 2.43 40.20
CA GLU A 500 -3.28 1.94 41.33
C GLU A 500 -2.02 2.77 41.59
N SER A 501 -1.55 3.51 40.59
CA SER A 501 -0.41 4.40 40.70
C SER A 501 -0.85 5.81 41.06
N SER A 502 -0.30 6.41 42.11
CA SER A 502 -0.51 7.83 42.45
C SER A 502 0.17 8.80 41.47
N LEU A 503 0.24 8.45 40.18
CA LEU A 503 0.82 9.29 39.14
C LEU A 503 -0.13 10.45 38.84
N GLU A 504 0.37 11.66 39.02
CA GLU A 504 -0.28 12.88 38.55
C GLU A 504 -0.34 12.87 37.01
N SER A 505 -1.43 13.39 36.47
CA SER A 505 -1.60 13.50 35.02
C SER A 505 -0.58 14.49 34.44
N ASN A 506 0.43 13.98 33.73
CA ASN A 506 1.39 14.82 33.00
C ASN A 506 0.86 15.13 31.59
N TYR A 507 0.66 16.42 31.29
CA TYR A 507 0.17 16.91 29.99
C TYR A 507 1.25 17.56 29.12
N GLN A 508 2.54 17.40 29.46
CA GLN A 508 3.66 18.03 28.72
C GLN A 508 3.70 17.65 27.23
N PHE A 509 3.17 16.49 26.84
CA PHE A 509 3.09 16.09 25.43
C PHE A 509 2.27 17.05 24.56
N LEU A 510 1.35 17.83 25.15
CA LEU A 510 0.59 18.89 24.45
C LEU A 510 1.50 19.99 23.91
N ASN A 511 2.71 20.16 24.45
CA ASN A 511 3.67 21.17 23.98
C ASN A 511 4.19 20.89 22.57
N GLN A 512 4.11 19.64 22.11
CA GLN A 512 4.56 19.20 20.79
C GLN A 512 3.49 19.37 19.71
N LEU A 513 2.23 19.66 20.09
CA LEU A 513 1.12 19.79 19.16
C LEU A 513 1.00 21.23 18.64
N SER A 514 0.69 21.35 17.35
CA SER A 514 0.36 22.64 16.71
C SER A 514 -0.99 23.19 17.19
N PHE A 515 -1.23 24.48 16.95
CA PHE A 515 -2.48 25.14 17.33
C PHE A 515 -3.70 24.44 16.72
N ARG A 516 -3.68 24.13 15.42
CA ARG A 516 -4.74 23.40 14.72
C ARG A 516 -4.94 21.98 15.24
N GLU A 517 -3.86 21.26 15.58
CA GLU A 517 -3.99 19.93 16.18
C GLU A 517 -4.67 19.99 17.55
N LEU A 518 -4.36 21.00 18.35
CA LEU A 518 -5.00 21.23 19.66
C LEU A 518 -6.49 21.57 19.52
N GLU A 519 -6.88 22.42 18.56
CA GLU A 519 -8.30 22.72 18.29
C GLU A 519 -9.07 21.48 17.82
N LYS A 520 -8.50 20.71 16.88
CA LYS A 520 -9.08 19.45 16.43
C LYS A 520 -9.23 18.47 17.58
N LEU A 521 -8.21 18.37 18.44
CA LEU A 521 -8.23 17.50 19.60
C LEU A 521 -9.33 17.92 20.58
N LYS A 522 -9.47 19.22 20.87
CA LYS A 522 -10.55 19.77 21.71
C LYS A 522 -11.92 19.37 21.17
N LEU A 523 -12.16 19.57 19.87
CA LEU A 523 -13.42 19.18 19.22
C LEU A 523 -13.68 17.68 19.32
N LYS A 524 -12.70 16.83 19.02
CA LYS A 524 -12.84 15.37 19.08
C LYS A 524 -13.10 14.89 20.50
N LEU A 525 -12.31 15.34 21.48
CA LEU A 525 -12.45 14.97 22.89
C LEU A 525 -13.77 15.43 23.50
N SER A 526 -14.33 16.56 23.06
CA SER A 526 -15.66 16.99 23.51
C SER A 526 -16.74 15.94 23.18
N GLY A 527 -16.62 15.25 22.04
CA GLY A 527 -17.47 14.13 21.64
C GLY A 527 -17.13 12.78 22.28
N VAL A 528 -15.95 12.63 22.90
CA VAL A 528 -15.51 11.37 23.53
C VAL A 528 -16.27 11.07 24.81
N THR A 529 -16.79 12.07 25.52
CA THR A 529 -17.52 11.88 26.79
C THR A 529 -18.76 10.98 26.65
N SER A 530 -19.48 11.05 25.52
CA SER A 530 -20.62 10.17 25.24
C SER A 530 -20.16 8.74 24.88
N LEU A 531 -19.09 8.64 24.09
CA LEU A 531 -18.50 7.39 23.65
C LEU A 531 -17.88 6.61 24.83
N GLN A 532 -17.20 7.31 25.74
CA GLN A 532 -16.61 6.75 26.96
C GLN A 532 -17.65 5.99 27.78
N LYS A 533 -18.78 6.63 28.11
CA LYS A 533 -19.86 5.99 28.89
C LYS A 533 -20.38 4.73 28.18
N SER A 534 -20.58 4.82 26.87
CA SER A 534 -21.03 3.66 26.08
C SER A 534 -20.02 2.52 26.08
N LEU A 535 -18.72 2.82 25.94
CA LEU A 535 -17.66 1.82 25.89
C LEU A 535 -17.44 1.17 27.26
N MET A 536 -17.38 1.94 28.34
CA MET A 536 -17.15 1.40 29.69
C MET A 536 -18.28 0.49 30.18
N ASN A 537 -19.50 0.66 29.65
CA ASN A 537 -20.64 -0.19 29.94
C ASN A 537 -20.70 -1.46 29.08
N THR A 538 -19.74 -1.68 28.18
CA THR A 538 -19.68 -2.92 27.40
C THR A 538 -19.16 -4.08 28.25
N GLN A 539 -19.66 -5.30 27.99
CA GLN A 539 -19.30 -6.49 28.76
C GLN A 539 -17.78 -6.72 28.83
N CYS A 540 -17.05 -6.43 27.76
CA CYS A 540 -15.60 -6.65 27.73
C CYS A 540 -14.82 -5.77 28.73
N PHE A 541 -15.25 -4.53 28.97
CA PHE A 541 -14.66 -3.69 30.02
C PHE A 541 -15.07 -4.14 31.41
N ILE A 542 -16.33 -4.58 31.60
CA ILE A 542 -16.81 -5.13 32.87
C ILE A 542 -15.99 -6.37 33.25
N ASP A 543 -15.79 -7.28 32.30
CA ASP A 543 -14.98 -8.49 32.48
C ASP A 543 -13.53 -8.12 32.78
N LEU A 544 -12.94 -7.15 32.07
CA LEU A 544 -11.59 -6.66 32.31
C LEU A 544 -11.44 -6.09 33.73
N PHE A 545 -12.36 -5.22 34.15
CA PHE A 545 -12.34 -4.64 35.50
C PHE A 545 -12.49 -5.72 36.57
N PHE A 546 -13.37 -6.69 36.35
CA PHE A 546 -13.52 -7.84 37.24
C PHE A 546 -12.23 -8.67 37.34
N LEU A 547 -11.61 -9.00 36.21
CA LEU A 547 -10.37 -9.79 36.14
C LEU A 547 -9.21 -9.12 36.88
N HIS A 548 -9.11 -7.79 36.83
CA HIS A 548 -8.05 -7.02 37.47
C HIS A 548 -8.46 -6.41 38.82
N ALA A 549 -9.61 -6.81 39.40
CA ALA A 549 -10.13 -6.28 40.66
C ALA A 549 -10.26 -4.73 40.70
N ILE A 550 -10.50 -4.11 39.56
CA ILE A 550 -10.73 -2.67 39.43
C ILE A 550 -12.21 -2.37 39.71
N ASP A 551 -12.48 -1.46 40.63
CA ASP A 551 -13.84 -0.96 40.85
C ASP A 551 -14.31 -0.15 39.64
N SER A 552 -15.33 -0.64 38.94
CA SER A 552 -15.89 0.01 37.75
C SER A 552 -16.35 1.45 38.01
N SER A 553 -16.80 1.76 39.22
CA SER A 553 -17.22 3.12 39.58
C SER A 553 -16.02 4.06 39.67
N LYS A 554 -14.95 3.61 40.33
CA LYS A 554 -13.67 4.35 40.41
C LYS A 554 -13.00 4.49 39.06
N ALA A 555 -13.05 3.46 38.22
CA ALA A 555 -12.53 3.52 36.86
C ALA A 555 -13.27 4.59 36.03
N SER A 556 -14.60 4.61 36.10
CA SER A 556 -15.41 5.61 35.41
C SER A 556 -15.12 7.03 35.90
N GLU A 557 -14.97 7.22 37.21
CA GLU A 557 -14.61 8.51 37.80
C GLU A 557 -13.23 8.97 37.36
N ARG A 558 -12.22 8.08 37.42
CA ARG A 558 -10.84 8.39 37.03
C ARG A 558 -10.73 8.76 35.55
N VAL A 559 -11.38 8.01 34.67
CA VAL A 559 -11.39 8.30 33.22
C VAL A 559 -12.08 9.64 32.93
N SER A 560 -13.22 9.90 33.58
CA SER A 560 -13.94 11.17 33.42
C SER A 560 -13.12 12.35 33.92
N ALA A 561 -12.47 12.22 35.08
CA ALA A 561 -11.59 13.22 35.65
C ALA A 561 -10.37 13.47 34.75
N TYR A 562 -9.78 12.40 34.18
CA TYR A 562 -8.66 12.53 33.25
C TYR A 562 -9.04 13.28 31.98
N ILE A 563 -10.18 12.94 31.35
CA ILE A 563 -10.66 13.62 30.13
C ILE A 563 -10.98 15.09 30.42
N ALA A 564 -11.63 15.39 31.55
CA ALA A 564 -11.92 16.76 31.96
C ALA A 564 -10.63 17.57 32.21
N GLY A 565 -9.66 16.98 32.91
CA GLY A 565 -8.34 17.60 33.12
C GLY A 565 -7.57 17.81 31.81
N LEU A 566 -7.64 16.86 30.88
CA LEU A 566 -7.03 16.99 29.56
C LEU A 566 -7.68 18.11 28.74
N LEU A 567 -9.00 18.23 28.75
CA LEU A 567 -9.71 19.34 28.11
C LEU A 567 -9.31 20.69 28.71
N GLY A 568 -9.22 20.78 30.04
CA GLY A 568 -8.73 21.98 30.72
C GLY A 568 -7.30 22.34 30.33
N ALA A 569 -6.39 21.36 30.32
CA ALA A 569 -5.00 21.56 29.91
C ALA A 569 -4.86 21.98 28.44
N ILE A 570 -5.72 21.47 27.55
CA ILE A 570 -5.77 21.91 26.14
C ILE A 570 -6.24 23.37 26.05
N GLU A 571 -7.25 23.77 26.83
CA GLU A 571 -7.74 25.16 26.86
C GLU A 571 -6.69 26.12 27.41
N GLU A 572 -6.00 25.75 28.49
CA GLU A 572 -4.87 26.51 29.03
C GLU A 572 -3.75 26.63 28.00
N ARG A 573 -3.42 25.54 27.29
CA ARG A 573 -2.38 25.56 26.26
C ARG A 573 -2.75 26.39 25.04
N LEU A 574 -4.00 26.29 24.57
CA LEU A 574 -4.52 27.14 23.48
C LEU A 574 -4.47 28.62 23.89
N SER A 575 -4.91 28.95 25.12
CA SER A 575 -4.85 30.32 25.65
C SER A 575 -3.41 30.81 25.76
N TYR A 576 -2.49 29.99 26.25
CA TYR A 576 -1.06 30.30 26.30
C TYR A 576 -0.49 30.58 24.91
N LEU A 577 -0.81 29.76 23.90
CA LEU A 577 -0.36 29.99 22.52
C LEU A 577 -0.99 31.25 21.93
N LEU A 578 -2.23 31.59 22.28
CA LEU A 578 -2.89 32.84 21.88
C LEU A 578 -2.32 34.07 22.56
N GLU A 579 -1.59 33.95 23.67
CA GLU A 579 -1.01 35.10 24.38
C GLU A 579 0.51 35.22 24.19
N HIS A 580 1.20 34.08 24.01
CA HIS A 580 2.66 34.00 24.05
C HIS A 580 3.25 33.20 22.86
N GLY A 581 2.42 32.66 21.97
CA GLY A 581 2.85 31.84 20.85
C GLY A 581 3.71 32.62 19.85
N LYS A 582 4.75 31.95 19.32
CA LYS A 582 5.61 32.54 18.28
C LYS A 582 4.79 32.77 17.01
N LEU A 583 4.85 33.99 16.48
CA LEU A 583 4.14 34.37 15.26
C LEU A 583 4.82 33.78 14.01
N ASP A 584 4.02 33.43 13.02
CA ASP A 584 4.49 33.07 11.69
C ASP A 584 4.97 34.33 10.95
N GLN A 585 6.29 34.40 10.76
CA GLN A 585 6.91 35.51 10.04
C GLN A 585 6.36 35.66 8.62
N LYS A 586 5.99 34.55 7.95
CA LYS A 586 5.41 34.63 6.60
C LYS A 586 4.04 35.30 6.61
N ALA A 587 3.22 35.06 7.64
CA ALA A 587 1.93 35.73 7.79
C ALA A 587 2.11 37.24 8.05
N VAL A 588 3.10 37.61 8.88
CA VAL A 588 3.46 39.01 9.14
C VAL A 588 4.00 39.68 7.87
N GLU A 589 4.88 39.03 7.13
CA GLU A 589 5.42 39.52 5.85
C GLU A 589 4.32 39.68 4.79
N ARG A 590 3.37 38.74 4.69
CA ARG A 590 2.22 38.89 3.78
C ARG A 590 1.38 40.12 4.12
N PHE A 591 1.20 40.42 5.40
CA PHE A 591 0.53 41.65 5.81
C PHE A 591 1.35 42.90 5.43
N LEU A 592 2.64 42.91 5.74
CA LEU A 592 3.53 44.03 5.38
C LEU A 592 3.57 44.28 3.87
N ASN A 593 3.62 43.22 3.07
CA ASN A 593 3.59 43.29 1.61
C ASN A 593 2.23 43.76 1.05
N SER A 594 1.16 43.74 1.84
CA SER A 594 -0.12 44.36 1.48
C SER A 594 -0.09 45.89 1.55
N VAL A 595 0.91 46.44 2.25
CA VAL A 595 1.11 47.88 2.37
C VAL A 595 1.90 48.33 1.14
N PRO A 596 1.33 49.15 0.25
CA PRO A 596 2.04 49.63 -0.94
C PRO A 596 3.30 50.40 -0.54
N GLU A 597 4.35 50.35 -1.37
CA GLU A 597 5.60 51.09 -1.13
C GLU A 597 5.38 52.61 -1.23
N SER A 598 6.14 53.38 -0.43
CA SER A 598 6.00 54.84 -0.36
C SER A 598 6.18 55.53 -1.73
N ASP A 599 7.09 55.05 -2.57
CA ASP A 599 7.32 55.60 -3.91
C ASP A 599 6.12 55.37 -4.86
N GLY A 600 5.47 54.22 -4.75
CA GLY A 600 4.23 53.92 -5.47
C GLY A 600 3.07 54.81 -5.04
N ILE A 601 2.99 55.14 -3.74
CA ILE A 601 1.97 56.05 -3.21
C ILE A 601 2.25 57.50 -3.61
N LEU A 602 3.53 57.90 -3.57
CA LEU A 602 4.02 59.21 -4.01
C LEU A 602 3.67 59.49 -5.46
N SER A 603 3.92 58.54 -6.35
CA SER A 603 3.62 58.70 -7.77
C SER A 603 2.12 58.87 -8.02
N LYS A 604 1.29 58.02 -7.41
CA LYS A 604 -0.19 58.09 -7.51
C LYS A 604 -0.78 59.37 -6.94
N ASN A 605 -0.19 59.93 -5.88
CA ASN A 605 -0.68 61.13 -5.19
C ASN A 605 0.24 62.34 -5.39
N SER A 606 1.02 62.34 -6.48
CA SER A 606 2.00 63.38 -6.76
C SER A 606 1.34 64.76 -6.85
N HIS A 607 0.12 64.84 -7.38
CA HIS A 607 -0.66 66.08 -7.45
C HIS A 607 -1.05 66.64 -6.08
N LEU A 608 -1.01 65.89 -4.98
CA LEU A 608 -1.11 66.45 -3.63
C LEU A 608 0.25 66.95 -3.11
N LEU A 609 1.35 66.28 -3.48
CA LEU A 609 2.67 66.43 -2.82
C LEU A 609 3.71 67.27 -3.60
N SER A 610 3.54 67.44 -4.90
CA SER A 610 4.61 67.80 -5.86
C SER A 610 5.19 69.22 -5.83
N LYS A 611 4.71 70.20 -5.04
CA LYS A 611 5.16 71.60 -5.24
C LYS A 611 5.52 72.44 -4.02
N LYS A 612 4.82 72.32 -2.89
CA LYS A 612 5.16 73.05 -1.65
C LYS A 612 4.55 72.33 -0.45
N VAL A 613 5.38 71.62 0.29
CA VAL A 613 5.00 70.98 1.55
C VAL A 613 5.39 71.93 2.69
N LYS A 614 4.47 72.18 3.63
CA LYS A 614 4.80 72.94 4.85
C LYS A 614 5.09 71.95 5.98
N VAL A 615 6.21 72.16 6.67
CA VAL A 615 6.59 71.32 7.81
C VAL A 615 5.71 71.68 9.01
N SER A 616 5.00 70.70 9.58
CA SER A 616 4.13 70.90 10.75
C SER A 616 4.90 70.78 12.08
N GLN A 617 4.41 71.46 13.12
CA GLN A 617 4.85 71.26 14.52
C GLN A 617 3.92 70.21 15.17
N CYS A 618 4.07 68.95 14.76
CA CYS A 618 3.47 67.72 15.30
C CYS A 618 1.96 67.70 15.64
N SER A 619 1.19 67.11 14.72
CA SER A 619 0.10 66.17 15.05
C SER A 619 0.15 65.01 14.04
N LYS A 620 0.60 63.83 14.48
CA LYS A 620 0.66 62.60 13.64
C LYS A 620 -0.73 61.97 13.57
N HIS A 621 -1.23 61.59 12.38
CA HIS A 621 -2.51 60.87 12.30
C HIS A 621 -2.24 59.38 12.54
N LYS A 622 -2.97 58.77 13.45
CA LYS A 622 -2.81 57.35 13.79
C LYS A 622 -4.07 56.58 13.43
N TYR A 623 -3.94 55.57 12.59
CA TYR A 623 -4.96 54.55 12.40
C TYR A 623 -4.54 53.28 13.13
N HIS A 624 -5.50 52.67 13.82
CA HIS A 624 -5.29 51.40 14.49
C HIS A 624 -6.21 50.35 13.87
N ILE A 625 -5.63 49.21 13.50
CA ILE A 625 -6.37 48.01 13.11
C ILE A 625 -5.94 46.88 14.04
N GLU A 626 -6.92 46.19 14.62
CA GLU A 626 -6.68 45.08 15.52
C GLU A 626 -7.13 43.78 14.88
N PHE A 627 -6.30 42.75 15.00
CA PHE A 627 -6.61 41.37 14.61
C PHE A 627 -6.40 40.44 15.79
N GLY A 628 -7.15 39.34 15.82
CA GLY A 628 -6.86 38.24 16.73
C GLY A 628 -5.47 37.66 16.44
N ARG A 629 -4.69 37.38 17.49
CA ARG A 629 -3.34 36.79 17.33
C ARG A 629 -3.38 35.44 16.62
N SER A 630 -4.48 34.71 16.72
CA SER A 630 -4.74 33.47 15.97
C SER A 630 -4.44 33.57 14.48
N ASN A 631 -4.63 34.75 13.87
CA ASN A 631 -4.43 34.93 12.43
C ASN A 631 -2.95 34.93 12.00
N PHE A 632 -2.05 35.06 12.97
CA PHE A 632 -0.61 35.16 12.79
C PHE A 632 0.14 34.02 13.49
N LEU A 633 -0.57 33.02 14.01
CA LEU A 633 0.06 31.79 14.53
C LEU A 633 0.34 30.81 13.39
N PRO A 634 1.40 29.98 13.50
CA PRO A 634 1.68 28.96 12.51
C PRO A 634 0.61 27.86 12.50
N ASP A 635 0.29 27.38 11.30
CA ASP A 635 -0.56 26.20 11.05
C ASP A 635 -1.93 26.27 11.75
N THR A 636 -2.68 27.35 11.51
CA THR A 636 -4.04 27.58 12.03
C THR A 636 -5.14 26.99 11.14
N GLY A 637 -4.80 26.60 9.90
CA GLY A 637 -5.74 26.02 8.93
C GLY A 637 -6.73 27.02 8.32
N THR A 638 -6.68 28.30 8.69
CA THR A 638 -7.47 29.39 8.13
C THR A 638 -6.61 30.30 7.27
N PHE A 639 -6.95 30.47 6.00
CA PHE A 639 -6.26 31.41 5.12
C PHE A 639 -6.91 32.80 5.26
N TYR A 640 -6.21 33.71 5.94
CA TYR A 640 -6.61 35.12 5.98
C TYR A 640 -5.97 35.87 4.80
N ASP A 641 -6.81 36.53 4.00
CA ASP A 641 -6.34 37.41 2.93
C ASP A 641 -6.07 38.81 3.48
N PHE A 642 -4.80 39.15 3.62
CA PHE A 642 -4.34 40.47 4.04
C PHE A 642 -4.11 41.44 2.88
N SER A 643 -4.18 40.98 1.62
CA SER A 643 -3.62 41.66 0.44
C SER A 643 -4.13 43.09 0.18
N ARG A 644 -5.30 43.46 0.70
CA ARG A 644 -5.93 44.77 0.45
C ARG A 644 -5.96 45.69 1.66
N ILE A 645 -5.57 45.21 2.84
CA ILE A 645 -5.83 45.95 4.09
C ILE A 645 -4.96 47.21 4.15
N GLY A 646 -3.66 47.10 3.89
CA GLY A 646 -2.74 48.24 3.90
C GLY A 646 -3.14 49.33 2.90
N ALA A 647 -3.39 48.93 1.65
CA ALA A 647 -3.84 49.84 0.59
C ALA A 647 -5.12 50.60 0.97
N ASN A 648 -6.13 49.92 1.51
CA ASN A 648 -7.41 50.54 1.89
C ASN A 648 -7.26 51.60 3.00
N VAL A 649 -6.35 51.42 3.96
CA VAL A 649 -6.10 52.41 5.03
C VAL A 649 -5.53 53.69 4.44
N ILE A 650 -4.56 53.53 3.53
CA ILE A 650 -3.86 54.66 2.94
C ILE A 650 -4.79 55.42 1.99
N GLU A 651 -5.56 54.71 1.15
CA GLU A 651 -6.58 55.33 0.29
C GLU A 651 -7.59 56.14 1.11
N ARG A 652 -8.13 55.56 2.20
CA ARG A 652 -9.04 56.28 3.10
C ARG A 652 -8.42 57.54 3.71
N HIS A 653 -7.14 57.53 4.02
CA HIS A 653 -6.47 58.71 4.55
C HIS A 653 -6.36 59.82 3.49
N PHE A 654 -6.03 59.46 2.23
CA PHE A 654 -6.02 60.43 1.14
C PHE A 654 -7.42 60.95 0.81
N ASP A 655 -8.44 60.10 0.82
CA ASP A 655 -9.85 60.50 0.68
C ASP A 655 -10.25 61.53 1.76
N TRP A 656 -9.85 61.29 3.02
CA TRP A 656 -10.04 62.25 4.10
C TRP A 656 -9.30 63.58 3.86
N ILE A 657 -8.08 63.53 3.30
CA ILE A 657 -7.34 64.74 2.93
C ILE A 657 -8.10 65.53 1.86
N TYR A 658 -8.56 64.87 0.80
CA TYR A 658 -9.35 65.54 -0.25
C TYR A 658 -10.62 66.16 0.32
N GLN A 659 -11.32 65.44 1.20
CA GLN A 659 -12.53 65.94 1.85
C GLN A 659 -12.25 67.17 2.73
N SER A 660 -11.19 67.13 3.53
CA SER A 660 -10.80 68.25 4.39
C SER A 660 -10.42 69.49 3.59
N ILE A 661 -9.69 69.32 2.49
CA ILE A 661 -9.35 70.43 1.58
C ILE A 661 -10.63 71.02 0.97
N PHE A 662 -11.56 70.17 0.54
CA PHE A 662 -12.84 70.59 -0.04
C PHE A 662 -13.67 71.42 0.95
N GLU A 663 -13.77 70.98 2.20
CA GLU A 663 -14.55 71.67 3.24
C GLU A 663 -13.96 73.05 3.56
N VAL A 664 -12.65 73.15 3.76
CA VAL A 664 -11.97 74.40 4.18
C VAL A 664 -11.79 75.40 3.04
N SER A 665 -11.69 74.94 1.79
CA SER A 665 -11.46 75.82 0.65
C SER A 665 -12.75 76.54 0.22
N GLU A 666 -12.63 77.83 -0.13
CA GLU A 666 -13.71 78.54 -0.80
C GLU A 666 -13.94 77.92 -2.19
N GLY A 667 -15.20 77.58 -2.48
CA GLY A 667 -15.61 77.03 -3.77
C GLY A 667 -16.60 77.94 -4.46
N PHE A 668 -16.96 77.58 -5.69
CA PHE A 668 -17.95 78.29 -6.49
C PHE A 668 -19.00 77.31 -7.03
N GLU A 669 -20.17 77.83 -7.34
CA GLU A 669 -21.23 77.12 -8.05
C GLU A 669 -21.07 77.29 -9.57
N LEU A 670 -21.50 76.29 -10.35
CA LEU A 670 -21.34 76.29 -11.82
C LEU A 670 -22.10 77.43 -12.53
N GLU A 671 -23.09 78.04 -11.89
CA GLU A 671 -23.80 79.21 -12.44
C GLU A 671 -22.87 80.43 -12.58
N ASN A 672 -21.82 80.51 -11.74
CA ASN A 672 -20.98 81.70 -11.61
C ASN A 672 -19.63 81.56 -12.30
N ALA A 673 -19.06 80.35 -12.39
CA ALA A 673 -17.75 80.12 -13.00
C ALA A 673 -17.54 78.66 -13.42
N TRP A 674 -16.62 78.45 -14.36
CA TRP A 674 -16.14 77.12 -14.76
C TRP A 674 -14.86 76.74 -14.01
N PRO A 675 -14.63 75.44 -13.74
CA PRO A 675 -13.35 74.99 -13.21
C PRO A 675 -12.18 75.29 -14.15
N VAL A 676 -11.02 75.57 -13.55
CA VAL A 676 -9.83 76.03 -14.26
C VAL A 676 -9.17 74.87 -15.01
N ASN A 677 -9.06 74.97 -16.33
CA ASN A 677 -8.50 73.94 -17.22
C ASN A 677 -7.00 73.66 -17.03
N HIS A 678 -6.26 74.56 -16.38
CA HIS A 678 -4.85 74.39 -16.00
C HIS A 678 -4.65 74.26 -14.47
N GLY A 679 -5.71 73.88 -13.75
CA GLY A 679 -5.65 73.58 -12.32
C GLY A 679 -4.71 72.42 -12.02
N ARG A 680 -4.27 72.33 -10.76
CA ARG A 680 -3.51 71.19 -10.25
C ARG A 680 -4.44 70.02 -9.92
N LEU A 681 -5.62 70.32 -9.40
CA LEU A 681 -6.66 69.36 -8.99
C LEU A 681 -8.01 70.09 -8.94
N VAL A 682 -9.08 69.46 -9.39
CA VAL A 682 -10.46 69.94 -9.18
C VAL A 682 -11.18 68.99 -8.23
N LEU A 683 -11.67 69.52 -7.11
CA LEU A 683 -12.52 68.77 -6.19
C LEU A 683 -13.98 69.14 -6.44
N LEU A 684 -14.83 68.15 -6.62
CA LEU A 684 -16.22 68.38 -7.00
C LEU A 684 -17.17 67.33 -6.39
N SER A 685 -18.38 67.77 -6.06
CA SER A 685 -19.46 66.91 -5.58
C SER A 685 -20.05 66.05 -6.71
N PHE A 686 -20.80 65.01 -6.33
CA PHE A 686 -21.44 64.11 -7.29
C PHE A 686 -22.48 64.80 -8.20
N SER A 687 -23.23 65.75 -7.65
CA SER A 687 -24.20 66.59 -8.36
C SER A 687 -23.53 67.41 -9.46
N HIS A 688 -22.44 68.10 -9.12
CA HIS A 688 -21.70 68.93 -10.07
C HIS A 688 -21.00 68.11 -11.16
N GLN A 689 -20.56 66.88 -10.88
CA GLN A 689 -20.03 65.99 -11.94
C GLN A 689 -21.09 65.72 -13.01
N LYS A 690 -22.31 65.37 -12.59
CA LYS A 690 -23.42 65.08 -13.51
C LYS A 690 -23.80 66.30 -14.31
N GLU A 691 -23.73 67.48 -13.70
CA GLU A 691 -24.06 68.73 -14.36
C GLU A 691 -23.00 69.12 -15.40
N LEU A 692 -21.70 69.05 -15.05
CA LEU A 692 -20.60 69.29 -15.98
C LEU A 692 -20.68 68.40 -17.23
N ARG A 693 -21.11 67.14 -17.10
CA ARG A 693 -21.33 66.26 -18.28
C ARG A 693 -22.36 66.81 -19.26
N LYS A 694 -23.39 67.53 -18.78
CA LYS A 694 -24.40 68.16 -19.66
C LYS A 694 -23.78 69.27 -20.53
N TYR A 695 -22.70 69.87 -20.06
CA TYR A 695 -21.98 70.95 -20.72
C TYR A 695 -20.79 70.45 -21.57
N GLY A 696 -20.71 69.14 -21.84
CA GLY A 696 -19.72 68.56 -22.75
C GLY A 696 -18.41 68.13 -22.10
N PHE A 697 -18.30 68.18 -20.77
CA PHE A 697 -17.15 67.63 -20.06
C PHE A 697 -17.20 66.09 -20.03
N SER A 698 -16.06 65.44 -20.23
CA SER A 698 -15.92 63.99 -20.06
C SER A 698 -14.97 63.65 -18.93
N PHE A 699 -15.24 62.54 -18.24
CA PHE A 699 -14.46 62.08 -17.09
C PHE A 699 -13.96 60.67 -17.38
N VAL A 700 -12.65 60.47 -17.40
CA VAL A 700 -12.00 59.17 -17.63
C VAL A 700 -11.03 58.94 -16.47
N GLU A 701 -11.27 57.89 -15.70
CA GLU A 701 -10.55 57.64 -14.44
C GLU A 701 -10.57 58.89 -13.54
N ASP A 702 -9.40 59.40 -13.17
CA ASP A 702 -9.20 60.60 -12.34
C ASP A 702 -8.90 61.86 -13.17
N ILE A 703 -9.16 61.83 -14.48
CA ILE A 703 -8.93 62.96 -15.40
C ILE A 703 -10.27 63.52 -15.90
N MET A 704 -10.42 64.83 -15.75
CA MET A 704 -11.50 65.63 -16.29
C MET A 704 -11.02 66.27 -17.59
N HIS A 705 -11.81 66.10 -18.66
CA HIS A 705 -11.54 66.66 -19.97
C HIS A 705 -12.56 67.76 -20.27
N TRP A 706 -12.04 68.93 -20.62
CA TRP A 706 -12.84 70.06 -21.06
C TRP A 706 -13.29 69.86 -22.52
N PRO A 707 -14.39 70.48 -22.94
CA PRO A 707 -14.84 70.46 -24.34
C PRO A 707 -13.81 71.03 -25.35
N ASP A 708 -12.90 71.89 -24.90
CA ASP A 708 -11.85 72.52 -25.70
C ASP A 708 -10.57 71.68 -25.82
N GLY A 709 -10.55 70.48 -25.21
CA GLY A 709 -9.38 69.58 -25.19
C GLY A 709 -8.44 69.79 -24.00
N GLY A 710 -8.71 70.76 -23.10
CA GLY A 710 -8.00 70.89 -21.84
C GLY A 710 -8.20 69.69 -20.91
N THR A 711 -7.23 69.40 -20.05
CA THR A 711 -7.30 68.28 -19.11
C THR A 711 -6.75 68.66 -17.74
N CYS A 712 -7.45 68.25 -16.69
CA CYS A 712 -7.01 68.41 -15.31
C CYS A 712 -7.37 67.16 -14.50
N LEU A 713 -6.58 66.86 -13.47
CA LEU A 713 -6.96 65.85 -12.50
C LEU A 713 -8.20 66.33 -11.72
N TYR A 714 -9.12 65.41 -11.45
CA TYR A 714 -10.25 65.67 -10.57
C TYR A 714 -10.37 64.57 -9.52
N HIS A 715 -10.92 64.92 -8.37
CA HIS A 715 -11.31 63.95 -7.37
C HIS A 715 -12.71 64.26 -6.86
N ARG A 716 -13.48 63.21 -6.61
CA ARG A 716 -14.90 63.31 -6.30
C ARG A 716 -15.12 63.25 -4.80
N ILE A 717 -15.80 64.24 -4.25
CA ILE A 717 -16.09 64.36 -2.82
C ILE A 717 -17.54 63.97 -2.53
N HIS A 718 -17.73 63.24 -1.43
CA HIS A 718 -19.05 62.97 -0.87
C HIS A 718 -19.36 64.03 0.20
N SER A 719 -20.03 65.11 -0.20
CA SER A 719 -20.46 66.19 0.68
C SER A 719 -21.89 66.65 0.33
N GLU A 720 -22.61 67.17 1.32
CA GLU A 720 -23.90 67.86 1.11
C GLU A 720 -23.69 69.28 0.57
N ASP A 721 -22.52 69.87 0.79
CA ASP A 721 -22.15 71.18 0.26
C ASP A 721 -21.88 71.09 -1.24
N ASP A 722 -22.77 71.69 -2.03
CA ASP A 722 -22.70 71.65 -3.47
C ASP A 722 -21.80 72.77 -4.00
N LYS A 723 -20.49 72.52 -4.06
CA LYS A 723 -19.51 73.46 -4.63
C LYS A 723 -18.45 72.76 -5.48
N VAL A 724 -17.80 73.53 -6.34
CA VAL A 724 -16.59 73.13 -7.06
C VAL A 724 -15.40 73.90 -6.50
N VAL A 725 -14.33 73.19 -6.18
CA VAL A 725 -13.07 73.78 -5.68
C VAL A 725 -11.99 73.53 -6.72
N SER A 726 -11.48 74.60 -7.33
CA SER A 726 -10.35 74.55 -8.26
C SER A 726 -9.06 74.89 -7.53
N ILE A 727 -8.17 73.92 -7.41
CA ILE A 727 -6.87 74.09 -6.77
C ILE A 727 -5.84 74.52 -7.80
N LEU A 728 -5.13 75.62 -7.53
CA LEU A 728 -4.13 76.18 -8.41
C LEU A 728 -2.74 75.58 -8.14
N MET A 729 -1.82 75.76 -9.09
CA MET A 729 -0.47 75.20 -9.05
C MET A 729 0.39 75.68 -7.86
N ASN A 730 0.04 76.82 -7.27
CA ASN A 730 0.80 77.46 -6.19
C ASN A 730 0.25 77.19 -4.78
N ASP A 731 -0.87 76.49 -4.67
CA ASP A 731 -1.53 76.25 -3.39
C ASP A 731 -0.85 75.15 -2.58
N ASN A 732 -0.72 75.38 -1.28
CA ASN A 732 -0.24 74.39 -0.33
C ASN A 732 -1.42 73.53 0.10
N LEU A 733 -1.41 72.24 -0.26
CA LEU A 733 -2.52 71.33 0.00
C LEU A 733 -2.30 70.45 1.22
N VAL A 734 -1.04 70.14 1.49
CA VAL A 734 -0.65 69.20 2.53
C VAL A 734 0.51 69.75 3.36
N GLN A 735 0.54 69.33 4.62
CA GLN A 735 1.62 69.56 5.57
C GLN A 735 2.22 68.21 5.95
N VAL A 736 3.54 68.17 6.17
CA VAL A 736 4.24 66.94 6.57
C VAL A 736 4.95 67.16 7.90
N SER A 737 4.90 66.17 8.79
CA SER A 737 5.69 66.17 10.01
C SER A 737 7.14 65.80 9.67
N GLY A 738 8.04 66.79 9.69
CA GLY A 738 9.48 66.57 9.42
C GLY A 738 9.82 66.42 7.92
N ILE A 739 11.06 66.78 7.56
CA ILE A 739 11.59 66.67 6.18
C ILE A 739 12.14 65.26 5.89
N ASN A 740 12.53 64.54 6.95
CA ASN A 740 13.22 63.25 6.85
C ASN A 740 12.35 62.06 7.25
N ASP A 741 11.11 62.28 7.68
CA ASP A 741 10.22 61.20 8.11
C ASP A 741 9.54 60.56 6.87
N PRO A 742 9.34 59.23 6.85
CA PRO A 742 8.61 58.58 5.77
C PRO A 742 7.14 59.03 5.75
N ILE A 743 6.44 58.88 4.62
CA ILE A 743 5.05 59.37 4.46
C ILE A 743 4.09 58.68 5.41
N TYR A 744 4.34 57.41 5.68
CA TYR A 744 3.67 56.65 6.71
C TYR A 744 4.66 55.68 7.35
N GLU A 745 4.41 55.34 8.61
CA GLU A 745 5.11 54.30 9.34
C GLU A 745 4.08 53.24 9.73
N VAL A 746 4.41 51.97 9.51
CA VAL A 746 3.59 50.85 9.96
C VAL A 746 4.35 50.15 11.08
N ASN A 747 3.82 50.28 12.28
CA ASN A 747 4.31 49.54 13.43
C ASN A 747 3.30 48.45 13.77
N TYR A 748 3.78 47.26 14.11
CA TYR A 748 2.93 46.26 14.75
C TYR A 748 3.26 46.21 16.24
N ILE A 749 2.23 46.12 17.05
CA ILE A 749 2.30 46.03 18.50
C ILE A 749 1.58 44.74 18.88
N ASP A 750 2.33 43.83 19.48
CA ASP A 750 1.80 42.61 20.04
C ASP A 750 1.26 42.89 21.45
N LEU A 751 -0.07 42.79 21.62
CA LEU A 751 -0.76 43.03 22.90
C LEU A 751 -1.10 41.72 23.62
N GLY A 752 -0.46 40.61 23.26
CA GLY A 752 -0.79 39.29 23.79
C GLY A 752 -1.89 38.66 22.94
N GLY A 753 -3.16 38.82 23.31
CA GLY A 753 -4.29 38.19 22.60
C GLY A 753 -4.63 38.80 21.23
N THR A 754 -4.22 40.04 20.99
CA THR A 754 -4.45 40.78 19.75
C THR A 754 -3.16 41.38 19.20
N ILE A 755 -3.08 41.49 17.89
CA ILE A 755 -2.03 42.23 17.20
C ILE A 755 -2.63 43.52 16.67
N ARG A 756 -2.09 44.64 17.13
CA ARG A 756 -2.47 45.98 16.68
C ARG A 756 -1.46 46.47 15.66
N TRP A 757 -1.95 46.79 14.48
CA TRP A 757 -1.20 47.52 13.47
C TRP A 757 -1.50 49.01 13.60
N GLU A 758 -0.46 49.78 13.89
CA GLU A 758 -0.48 51.23 13.97
C GLU A 758 0.10 51.81 12.69
N PHE A 759 -0.78 52.44 11.91
CA PHE A 759 -0.42 53.20 10.73
C PHE A 759 -0.33 54.66 11.12
N THR A 760 0.90 55.17 11.18
CA THR A 760 1.17 56.58 11.47
C THR A 760 1.33 57.30 10.15
N MET A 761 0.38 58.14 9.78
CA MET A 761 0.48 58.99 8.59
C MET A 761 1.12 60.32 8.98
N ASN A 762 2.19 60.67 8.27
CA ASN A 762 2.98 61.88 8.49
C ASN A 762 2.54 63.03 7.57
N ILE A 763 1.45 62.85 6.82
CA ILE A 763 0.86 63.85 5.93
C ILE A 763 -0.50 64.28 6.48
N MET A 764 -0.81 65.57 6.41
CA MET A 764 -2.09 66.15 6.82
C MET A 764 -2.57 67.23 5.84
N PRO A 765 -3.86 67.58 5.83
CA PRO A 765 -4.39 68.72 5.08
C PRO A 765 -3.77 70.04 5.56
N TYR A 766 -3.55 70.96 4.64
CA TYR A 766 -3.08 72.30 4.98
C TYR A 766 -4.14 73.11 5.74
N GLY A 767 -3.77 73.61 6.93
CA GLY A 767 -4.65 74.43 7.77
C GLY A 767 -5.33 73.67 8.91
N TYR A 768 -5.15 72.35 8.96
CA TYR A 768 -5.60 71.52 10.08
C TYR A 768 -4.70 71.78 11.31
N LYS A 769 -5.29 72.04 12.49
CA LYS A 769 -4.60 72.27 13.77
C LYS A 769 -4.95 71.19 14.78
#